data_AF-A0A7W3GTC5-F1
#
_entry.id   AF-A0A7W3GTC5-F1
#
_cell.length_a   1.000
_cell.length_b   1.000
_cell.length_c   1.000
_cell.angle_alpha   90.00
_cell.angle_beta   90.00
_cell.angle_gamma   90.00
#
_symmetry.space_group_name_H-M   'P 1'
#
loop_
_entity.id
_entity.type
_entity.pdbx_description
1 polymer ?
#
loop_
_entity_poly.entity_id
_entity_poly.type
_entity_poly.pdbx_seq_one_letter_code
_entity_poly.pdbx_strand_id
1 'polypeptide(L)'
;MSEFMSLILFLASVGVYAWKAGRHTWWFIATLVVLGIFIILNITLYASDYFTGDGINDAVLYTLTNSLTGAGVGKYILPGLGLIVALVTIFGALAWVLRRRRHLPHHHGYSLLALFLALASVDASPAFHQITELVKSQSRDGDPDFAAYYKEPSKTIASPKLNLVYIYGESLERTYFDNDAFPNLTPDLGALKNEGLDFSHTMQLPGTDYTIAGMVASQCGIPLFAPFEGNASASMSTFFPQNICLGDILKNSGYENYFVQGANLRFAGKDVFLKSHGFDHLYGSEELKTTVADPSYRNDWGFYDDTVLDETWKKFEELSRAGKRFSLFALTVDTHHPDGFVSRSCKRKSYDVDGKNNTSFSAVTCSQEHIAALVEKIKASPWFKNTVIVVSSDHLAMKNSAWDRLNKQDRSNLFFVLRGDQPQQEVIATKRNSMDNGATVLDILGGDNFIGLGRSTLSGQSLSEVFLNMKDKILAWKPDIIRLWNFPKEMKDFTVDRDKNTIAFSGSSFRLPLLVRVSAGRVEPLPESEYSAPLRYQLADFAPRDNFVWIDRCYKMGQLWSQPLALSTDWCVSQGQLGGEQTVQHVDKAQWKGKTAFNDTVIDTARYQRNVDMLKISDNDIRYKADSFIFNVAGAPEEVKQFSGISRPESWGRWSNAQLGNEVKIEYAHPLPEQFDLVITARAYGPNANKPVPVRVGSQEQMLTLGNDVSTHTLHFENPSRSNTLVIVPPDPQSTNEGNILGHSPRELGIGMVEIKIVSRAG
;
A
#
# COMPACT_ATOMS: atom_id res chain seq x y z
N MET A 1 -10.45 19.08 26.86
CA MET A 1 -11.22 18.75 28.09
C MET A 1 -11.58 17.27 28.18
N SER A 2 -12.04 16.63 27.10
CA SER A 2 -12.38 15.19 27.05
C SER A 2 -11.25 14.27 27.53
N GLU A 3 -10.03 14.43 27.01
CA GLU A 3 -8.86 13.59 27.37
C GLU A 3 -8.57 13.55 28.88
N PHE A 4 -8.50 14.72 29.53
CA PHE A 4 -8.26 14.79 30.98
C PHE A 4 -9.41 14.15 31.78
N MET A 5 -10.65 14.32 31.32
CA MET A 5 -11.81 13.66 31.93
C MET A 5 -11.75 12.14 31.77
N SER A 6 -11.39 11.64 30.59
CA SER A 6 -11.28 10.20 30.30
C SER A 6 -10.20 9.54 31.17
N LEU A 7 -9.05 10.20 31.35
CA LEU A 7 -7.98 9.75 32.25
C LEU A 7 -8.41 9.74 33.73
N ILE A 8 -9.16 10.75 34.19
CA ILE A 8 -9.72 10.75 35.55
C ILE A 8 -10.68 9.58 35.74
N LEU A 9 -11.57 9.32 34.78
CA LEU A 9 -12.53 8.22 34.84
C LEU A 9 -11.82 6.84 34.85
N PHE A 10 -10.76 6.69 34.05
CA PHE A 10 -9.89 5.52 34.04
C PHE A 10 -9.25 5.28 35.41
N LEU A 11 -8.59 6.29 35.98
CA LEU A 11 -7.94 6.20 37.29
C LEU A 11 -8.94 5.97 38.43
N ALA A 12 -10.12 6.59 38.35
CA ALA A 12 -11.21 6.38 39.30
C ALA A 12 -11.76 4.94 39.24
N SER A 13 -11.92 4.38 38.04
CA SER A 13 -12.29 2.97 37.85
C SER A 13 -11.28 2.04 38.51
N VAL A 14 -9.98 2.22 38.22
CA VAL A 14 -8.89 1.43 38.81
C VAL A 14 -8.90 1.53 40.34
N GLY A 15 -9.03 2.74 40.89
CA GLY A 15 -9.07 2.98 42.34
C GLY A 15 -10.28 2.34 43.03
N VAL A 16 -11.49 2.53 42.49
CA VAL A 16 -12.72 1.92 43.01
C VAL A 16 -12.63 0.39 42.97
N TYR A 17 -12.15 -0.18 41.86
CA TYR A 17 -11.99 -1.62 41.73
C TYR A 17 -10.97 -2.16 42.75
N ALA A 18 -9.74 -1.64 42.74
CA ALA A 18 -8.64 -2.15 43.55
C ALA A 18 -8.84 -1.95 45.07
N TRP A 19 -9.62 -0.96 45.50
CA TRP A 19 -9.80 -0.62 46.92
C TRP A 19 -11.17 -0.98 47.51
N LYS A 20 -12.23 -1.15 46.70
CA LYS A 20 -13.61 -1.32 47.21
C LYS A 20 -14.40 -2.49 46.62
N ALA A 21 -14.05 -3.00 45.43
CA ALA A 21 -14.87 -4.02 44.76
C ALA A 21 -14.73 -5.45 45.32
N GLY A 22 -13.57 -5.80 45.89
CA GLY A 22 -13.29 -7.16 46.38
C GLY A 22 -13.00 -8.15 45.24
N ARG A 23 -12.84 -9.45 45.57
CA ARG A 23 -12.32 -10.44 44.61
C ARG A 23 -13.43 -11.24 43.93
N HIS A 24 -13.69 -10.94 42.65
CA HIS A 24 -14.60 -11.72 41.80
C HIS A 24 -14.10 -11.83 40.36
N THR A 25 -13.96 -13.05 39.84
CA THR A 25 -13.29 -13.32 38.54
C THR A 25 -13.96 -12.63 37.36
N TRP A 26 -15.30 -12.70 37.25
CA TRP A 26 -16.03 -12.06 36.15
C TRP A 26 -15.84 -10.54 36.12
N TRP A 27 -16.09 -9.84 37.23
CA TRP A 27 -15.89 -8.39 37.35
C TRP A 27 -14.43 -7.98 37.10
N PHE A 28 -13.46 -8.80 37.50
CA PHE A 28 -12.04 -8.56 37.20
C PHE A 28 -11.78 -8.61 35.69
N ILE A 29 -12.26 -9.66 35.00
CA ILE A 29 -12.09 -9.82 33.55
C ILE A 29 -12.80 -8.67 32.81
N ALA A 30 -14.07 -8.39 33.13
CA ALA A 30 -14.83 -7.32 32.49
C ALA A 30 -14.15 -5.95 32.64
N THR A 31 -13.73 -5.58 33.85
CA THR A 31 -13.05 -4.30 34.12
C THR A 31 -11.69 -4.24 33.44
N LEU A 32 -10.89 -5.32 33.48
CA LEU A 32 -9.59 -5.39 32.82
C LEU A 32 -9.71 -5.30 31.29
N VAL A 33 -10.73 -5.91 30.68
CA VAL A 33 -10.98 -5.83 29.24
C VAL A 33 -11.32 -4.40 28.81
N VAL A 34 -12.26 -3.72 29.49
CA VAL A 34 -12.65 -2.35 29.14
C VAL A 34 -11.49 -1.37 29.35
N LEU A 35 -10.74 -1.47 30.46
CA LEU A 35 -9.56 -0.65 30.69
C LEU A 35 -8.40 -1.00 29.73
N GLY A 36 -8.30 -2.26 29.28
CA GLY A 36 -7.39 -2.69 28.23
C GLY A 36 -7.73 -2.06 26.87
N ILE A 37 -9.01 -2.00 26.51
CA ILE A 37 -9.50 -1.29 25.32
C ILE A 37 -9.14 0.20 25.40
N PHE A 38 -9.34 0.84 26.56
CA PHE A 38 -8.91 2.23 26.77
C PHE A 38 -7.40 2.43 26.53
N ILE A 39 -6.56 1.53 27.06
CA ILE A 39 -5.10 1.59 26.85
C ILE A 39 -4.75 1.45 25.37
N ILE A 40 -5.33 0.46 24.67
CA ILE A 40 -5.11 0.23 23.23
C ILE A 40 -5.53 1.47 22.44
N LEU A 41 -6.73 2.00 22.67
CA LEU A 41 -7.26 3.19 21.98
C LEU A 41 -6.35 4.42 22.14
N ASN A 42 -5.86 4.70 23.35
CA ASN A 42 -4.98 5.84 23.58
C ASN A 42 -3.57 5.62 22.98
N ILE A 43 -3.06 4.38 22.97
CA ILE A 43 -1.79 4.05 22.30
C ILE A 43 -1.92 4.15 20.78
N THR A 44 -3.04 3.69 20.20
CA THR A 44 -3.35 3.87 18.78
C THR A 44 -3.48 5.36 18.42
N LEU A 45 -4.14 6.16 19.25
CA LEU A 45 -4.22 7.61 19.07
C LEU A 45 -2.84 8.28 19.12
N TYR A 46 -2.02 7.96 20.13
CA TYR A 46 -0.67 8.50 20.27
C TYR A 46 0.22 8.11 19.08
N ALA A 47 0.16 6.84 18.65
CA ALA A 47 0.88 6.39 17.47
C ALA A 47 0.41 7.12 16.22
N SER A 48 -0.91 7.23 16.01
CA SER A 48 -1.49 7.92 14.86
C SER A 48 -1.12 9.41 14.83
N ASP A 49 -1.20 10.09 15.97
CA ASP A 49 -0.76 11.48 16.14
C ASP A 49 0.76 11.65 15.95
N TYR A 50 1.58 10.63 16.25
CA TYR A 50 3.00 10.66 15.94
C TYR A 50 3.27 10.66 14.42
N PHE A 51 2.43 10.00 13.61
CA PHE A 51 2.50 10.03 12.15
C PHE A 51 1.87 11.29 11.54
N THR A 52 0.61 11.57 11.85
CA THR A 52 -0.19 12.61 11.16
C THR A 52 -0.14 13.98 11.84
N GLY A 53 -0.02 14.02 13.16
CA GLY A 53 -0.29 15.20 13.97
C GLY A 53 -1.77 15.58 14.12
N ASP A 54 -2.69 14.70 13.69
CA ASP A 54 -4.15 14.89 13.74
C ASP A 54 -4.88 13.65 14.32
N GLY A 55 -4.14 12.78 15.02
CA GLY A 55 -4.67 11.52 15.55
C GLY A 55 -5.15 10.54 14.47
N ILE A 56 -6.26 9.86 14.74
CA ILE A 56 -6.83 8.80 13.90
C ILE A 56 -7.77 9.43 12.86
N ASN A 57 -7.31 9.52 11.60
CA ASN A 57 -8.05 10.13 10.50
C ASN A 57 -8.06 9.24 9.23
N ASP A 58 -8.61 9.76 8.11
CA ASP A 58 -8.69 9.04 6.84
C ASP A 58 -7.30 8.67 6.26
N ALA A 59 -6.24 9.47 6.51
CA ALA A 59 -4.89 9.16 6.08
C ALA A 59 -4.33 7.92 6.79
N VAL A 60 -4.58 7.78 8.10
CA VAL A 60 -4.21 6.58 8.88
C VAL A 60 -4.95 5.36 8.35
N LEU A 61 -6.27 5.47 8.12
CA LEU A 61 -7.09 4.39 7.59
C LEU A 61 -6.61 3.94 6.20
N TYR A 62 -6.35 4.90 5.30
CA TYR A 62 -5.86 4.63 3.96
C TYR A 62 -4.49 3.95 3.98
N THR A 63 -3.57 4.43 4.83
CA THR A 63 -2.23 3.87 4.99
C THR A 63 -2.26 2.43 5.50
N LEU A 64 -3.16 2.11 6.45
CA LEU A 64 -3.32 0.75 7.00
C LEU A 64 -4.05 -0.23 6.06
N THR A 65 -4.82 0.26 5.09
CA THR A 65 -5.63 -0.56 4.16
C THR A 65 -5.04 -0.69 2.76
N ASN A 66 -3.90 -0.04 2.49
CA ASN A 66 -3.27 0.01 1.17
C ASN A 66 -1.81 -0.46 1.21
N SER A 67 -1.21 -0.58 0.03
CA SER A 67 0.16 -1.04 -0.20
C SER A 67 1.19 -0.09 0.42
N LEU A 68 1.88 -0.55 1.47
CA LEU A 68 3.12 0.04 1.99
C LEU A 68 4.38 -0.43 1.23
N THR A 69 4.21 -1.13 0.10
CA THR A 69 5.32 -1.67 -0.72
C THR A 69 6.28 -0.53 -1.11
N GLY A 70 7.50 -0.55 -0.55
CA GLY A 70 8.51 0.48 -0.79
C GLY A 70 8.40 1.74 0.07
N ALA A 71 7.67 1.69 1.20
CA ALA A 71 7.65 2.75 2.20
C ALA A 71 8.90 2.75 3.09
N GLY A 72 9.34 3.93 3.51
CA GLY A 72 10.51 4.13 4.38
C GLY A 72 10.27 3.76 5.86
N VAL A 73 9.97 2.49 6.14
CA VAL A 73 9.53 2.04 7.48
C VAL A 73 10.64 2.02 8.54
N GLY A 74 11.92 2.06 8.15
CA GLY A 74 13.06 1.80 9.04
C GLY A 74 13.10 2.66 10.31
N LYS A 75 12.80 3.95 10.20
CA LYS A 75 12.81 4.90 11.33
C LYS A 75 11.70 4.63 12.36
N TYR A 76 10.64 3.92 11.99
CA TYR A 76 9.47 3.67 12.84
C TYR A 76 9.55 2.36 13.65
N ILE A 77 10.48 1.46 13.31
CA ILE A 77 10.63 0.15 13.96
C ILE A 77 10.93 0.29 15.46
N LEU A 78 11.92 1.12 15.82
CA LEU A 78 12.33 1.28 17.22
C LEU A 78 11.25 1.98 18.09
N PRO A 79 10.61 3.08 17.65
CA PRO A 79 9.41 3.62 18.31
C PRO A 79 8.29 2.58 18.47
N GLY A 80 8.01 1.78 17.43
CA GLY A 80 6.98 0.74 17.45
C GLY A 80 7.25 -0.35 18.50
N LEU A 81 8.49 -0.84 18.58
CA LEU A 81 8.92 -1.78 19.63
C LEU A 81 8.80 -1.16 21.03
N GLY A 82 9.17 0.11 21.18
CA GLY A 82 8.99 0.86 22.43
C GLY A 82 7.51 0.93 22.87
N LEU A 83 6.60 1.20 21.94
CA LEU A 83 5.15 1.22 22.19
C LEU A 83 4.61 -0.15 22.59
N ILE A 84 5.07 -1.24 21.96
CA ILE A 84 4.67 -2.61 22.33
C ILE A 84 5.14 -2.96 23.76
N VAL A 85 6.39 -2.64 24.09
CA VAL A 85 6.94 -2.87 25.45
C VAL A 85 6.18 -2.02 26.49
N ALA A 86 5.86 -0.76 26.17
CA ALA A 86 5.05 0.10 27.03
C ALA A 86 3.64 -0.47 27.24
N LEU A 87 2.96 -0.91 26.17
CA LEU A 87 1.62 -1.52 26.22
C LEU A 87 1.59 -2.76 27.13
N VAL A 88 2.54 -3.68 26.94
CA VAL A 88 2.66 -4.91 27.76
C VAL A 88 2.95 -4.56 29.23
N THR A 89 3.82 -3.57 29.48
CA THR A 89 4.18 -3.14 30.83
C THR A 89 3.00 -2.48 31.55
N ILE A 90 2.28 -1.57 30.89
CA ILE A 90 1.10 -0.89 31.43
C ILE A 90 -0.02 -1.90 31.70
N PHE A 91 -0.30 -2.81 30.77
CA PHE A 91 -1.32 -3.84 30.94
C PHE A 91 -0.97 -4.82 32.07
N GLY A 92 0.30 -5.24 32.18
CA GLY A 92 0.79 -6.07 33.27
C GLY A 92 0.68 -5.38 34.64
N ALA A 93 1.05 -4.10 34.71
CA ALA A 93 0.91 -3.28 35.91
C ALA A 93 -0.57 -3.10 36.31
N LEU A 94 -1.45 -2.82 35.35
CA LEU A 94 -2.90 -2.73 35.57
C LEU A 94 -3.47 -4.04 36.12
N ALA A 95 -3.19 -5.17 35.47
CA ALA A 95 -3.64 -6.49 35.91
C ALA A 95 -3.11 -6.85 37.31
N TRP A 96 -1.88 -6.41 37.66
CA TRP A 96 -1.33 -6.55 39.00
C TRP A 96 -2.06 -5.67 40.02
N VAL A 97 -2.29 -4.38 39.75
CA VAL A 97 -3.01 -3.45 40.63
C VAL A 97 -4.43 -3.95 40.91
N LEU A 98 -5.18 -4.35 39.88
CA LEU A 98 -6.55 -4.87 40.01
C LEU A 98 -6.60 -6.22 40.77
N ARG A 99 -5.48 -6.94 40.89
CA ARG A 99 -5.34 -8.16 41.72
C ARG A 99 -4.77 -7.89 43.13
N ARG A 100 -4.33 -6.66 43.44
CA ARG A 100 -3.56 -6.33 44.64
C ARG A 100 -4.42 -6.04 45.87
N ARG A 101 -5.15 -7.04 46.38
CA ARG A 101 -5.53 -7.26 47.80
C ARG A 101 -6.36 -8.55 47.94
N ARG A 102 -6.15 -9.32 49.02
CA ARG A 102 -6.74 -10.67 49.21
C ARG A 102 -7.82 -10.78 50.29
N HIS A 103 -8.16 -9.69 50.99
CA HIS A 103 -8.86 -9.75 52.29
C HIS A 103 -10.15 -8.91 52.40
N LEU A 104 -10.71 -8.43 51.29
CA LEU A 104 -12.02 -7.78 51.28
C LEU A 104 -13.06 -8.69 50.60
N PRO A 105 -14.26 -8.88 51.19
CA PRO A 105 -15.34 -9.59 50.53
C PRO A 105 -15.81 -8.83 49.28
N HIS A 106 -16.37 -9.56 48.32
CA HIS A 106 -16.89 -9.01 47.07
C HIS A 106 -18.07 -8.05 47.31
N HIS A 107 -18.10 -6.93 46.61
CA HIS A 107 -19.17 -5.94 46.67
C HIS A 107 -19.64 -5.56 45.25
N HIS A 108 -20.84 -6.00 44.88
CA HIS A 108 -21.43 -5.79 43.55
C HIS A 108 -21.54 -4.31 43.17
N GLY A 109 -21.99 -3.43 44.08
CA GLY A 109 -22.15 -1.99 43.79
C GLY A 109 -20.85 -1.29 43.35
N TYR A 110 -19.74 -1.46 44.08
CA TYR A 110 -18.44 -0.90 43.69
C TYR A 110 -17.86 -1.56 42.43
N SER A 111 -18.13 -2.85 42.20
CA SER A 111 -17.73 -3.53 40.96
C SER A 111 -18.45 -2.96 39.73
N LEU A 112 -19.77 -2.71 39.86
CA LEU A 112 -20.58 -2.07 38.83
C LEU A 112 -20.16 -0.62 38.60
N LEU A 113 -19.90 0.15 39.67
CA LEU A 113 -19.39 1.52 39.56
C LEU A 113 -18.03 1.57 38.86
N ALA A 114 -17.10 0.66 39.19
CA ALA A 114 -15.81 0.59 38.51
C ALA A 114 -15.96 0.27 37.02
N LEU A 115 -16.83 -0.68 36.65
CA LEU A 115 -17.11 -1.00 35.25
C LEU A 115 -17.78 0.17 34.51
N PHE A 116 -18.72 0.87 35.14
CA PHE A 116 -19.35 2.07 34.60
C PHE A 116 -18.32 3.18 34.35
N LEU A 117 -17.43 3.43 35.30
CA LEU A 117 -16.34 4.41 35.15
C LEU A 117 -15.34 4.00 34.05
N ALA A 118 -15.07 2.70 33.86
CA ALA A 118 -14.25 2.21 32.76
C ALA A 118 -14.92 2.41 31.39
N LEU A 119 -16.22 2.15 31.29
CA LEU A 119 -16.98 2.39 30.06
C LEU A 119 -17.05 3.89 29.74
N ALA A 120 -17.31 4.72 30.75
CA ALA A 120 -17.29 6.18 30.61
C ALA A 120 -15.90 6.73 30.24
N SER A 121 -14.79 6.09 30.67
CA SER A 121 -13.45 6.49 30.23
C SER A 121 -13.20 6.16 28.76
N VAL A 122 -13.73 5.05 28.25
CA VAL A 122 -13.67 4.72 26.81
C VAL A 122 -14.51 5.71 26.01
N ASP A 123 -15.77 5.94 26.40
CA ASP A 123 -16.70 6.84 25.71
C ASP A 123 -16.16 8.28 25.62
N ALA A 124 -15.62 8.81 26.72
CA ALA A 124 -15.02 10.15 26.76
C ALA A 124 -13.62 10.26 26.10
N SER A 125 -13.06 9.16 25.58
CA SER A 125 -11.70 9.18 25.00
C SER A 125 -11.71 9.82 23.60
N PRO A 126 -10.72 10.69 23.27
CA PRO A 126 -10.65 11.29 21.93
C PRO A 126 -10.53 10.23 20.82
N ALA A 127 -9.81 9.14 21.09
CA ALA A 127 -9.64 8.01 20.19
C ALA A 127 -10.99 7.35 19.80
N PHE A 128 -11.84 7.09 20.80
CA PHE A 128 -13.16 6.51 20.56
C PHE A 128 -14.05 7.48 19.76
N HIS A 129 -14.03 8.78 20.08
CA HIS A 129 -14.77 9.78 19.33
C HIS A 129 -14.30 9.89 17.87
N GLN A 130 -12.99 9.94 17.60
CA GLN A 130 -12.43 9.98 16.25
C GLN A 130 -12.83 8.76 15.42
N ILE A 131 -12.64 7.54 15.96
CA ILE A 131 -13.08 6.29 15.29
C ILE A 131 -14.59 6.31 15.05
N THR A 132 -15.38 6.73 16.04
CA THR A 132 -16.84 6.76 15.95
C THR A 132 -17.35 7.74 14.89
N GLU A 133 -16.78 8.94 14.80
CA GLU A 133 -17.13 9.89 13.73
C GLU A 133 -16.61 9.42 12.37
N LEU A 134 -15.43 8.78 12.29
CA LEU A 134 -14.96 8.17 11.04
C LEU A 134 -15.96 7.12 10.52
N VAL A 135 -16.42 6.22 11.38
CA VAL A 135 -17.45 5.20 11.07
C VAL A 135 -18.78 5.85 10.65
N LYS A 136 -19.31 6.78 11.47
CA LYS A 136 -20.55 7.51 11.15
C LYS A 136 -20.46 8.30 9.85
N SER A 137 -19.30 8.87 9.52
CA SER A 137 -19.11 9.69 8.32
C SER A 137 -19.24 8.91 7.01
N GLN A 138 -18.99 7.59 7.04
CA GLN A 138 -19.20 6.71 5.88
C GLN A 138 -20.60 6.06 5.86
N SER A 139 -21.25 5.90 7.02
CA SER A 139 -22.51 5.17 7.15
C SER A 139 -23.77 6.05 7.08
N ARG A 140 -23.64 7.37 6.95
CA ARG A 140 -24.77 8.30 6.76
C ARG A 140 -25.29 8.24 5.31
N ASP A 141 -26.57 8.55 5.14
CA ASP A 141 -27.10 8.91 3.83
C ASP A 141 -26.36 10.15 3.29
N GLY A 142 -26.26 10.26 1.97
CA GLY A 142 -25.61 11.40 1.32
C GLY A 142 -26.39 12.70 1.46
N ASP A 143 -25.69 13.82 1.28
CA ASP A 143 -26.35 15.12 1.15
C ASP A 143 -26.91 15.26 -0.27
N PRO A 144 -28.23 15.41 -0.46
CA PRO A 144 -28.85 15.42 -1.80
C PRO A 144 -28.36 16.53 -2.72
N ASP A 145 -27.69 17.57 -2.19
CA ASP A 145 -27.11 18.63 -3.03
C ASP A 145 -25.77 18.28 -3.68
N PHE A 146 -25.11 17.16 -3.33
CA PHE A 146 -23.84 16.74 -3.94
C PHE A 146 -23.91 16.76 -5.48
N ALA A 147 -24.98 16.19 -6.04
CA ALA A 147 -25.21 16.10 -7.47
C ALA A 147 -25.44 17.47 -8.15
N ALA A 148 -25.76 18.53 -7.40
CA ALA A 148 -25.87 19.90 -7.93
C ALA A 148 -24.50 20.61 -8.03
N TYR A 149 -23.52 20.17 -7.23
CA TYR A 149 -22.17 20.75 -7.19
C TYR A 149 -21.11 19.89 -7.90
N TYR A 150 -21.32 18.58 -8.06
CA TYR A 150 -20.44 17.75 -8.88
C TYR A 150 -20.67 18.02 -10.37
N LYS A 151 -19.60 18.30 -11.12
CA LYS A 151 -19.66 18.56 -12.57
C LYS A 151 -18.66 17.70 -13.34
N GLU A 152 -19.14 17.01 -14.38
CA GLU A 152 -18.31 16.27 -15.33
C GLU A 152 -17.78 17.21 -16.43
N PRO A 153 -16.45 17.37 -16.59
CA PRO A 153 -15.87 18.19 -17.66
C PRO A 153 -15.95 17.51 -19.03
N SER A 154 -15.80 18.33 -20.07
CA SER A 154 -15.53 17.88 -21.44
C SER A 154 -14.29 17.00 -21.47
N LYS A 155 -14.40 15.84 -22.15
CA LYS A 155 -13.32 14.85 -22.23
C LYS A 155 -12.11 15.30 -23.07
N THR A 156 -12.18 16.45 -23.73
CA THR A 156 -11.15 16.98 -24.64
C THR A 156 -11.09 18.50 -24.62
N ILE A 157 -9.89 19.07 -24.70
CA ILE A 157 -9.62 20.48 -24.97
C ILE A 157 -9.77 20.72 -26.48
N ALA A 158 -10.56 21.71 -26.88
CA ALA A 158 -10.93 21.92 -28.29
C ALA A 158 -9.78 22.38 -29.20
N SER A 159 -8.75 23.04 -28.66
CA SER A 159 -7.58 23.52 -29.42
C SER A 159 -6.33 23.60 -28.53
N PRO A 160 -5.77 22.45 -28.12
CA PRO A 160 -4.68 22.41 -27.14
C PRO A 160 -3.37 22.87 -27.78
N LYS A 161 -2.70 23.85 -27.17
CA LYS A 161 -1.46 24.46 -27.71
C LYS A 161 -0.26 24.40 -26.77
N LEU A 162 -0.50 24.31 -25.46
CA LEU A 162 0.53 24.43 -24.43
C LEU A 162 0.91 23.06 -23.86
N ASN A 163 2.19 22.85 -23.62
CA ASN A 163 2.69 21.75 -22.80
C ASN A 163 2.48 22.08 -21.32
N LEU A 164 2.37 21.04 -20.49
CA LEU A 164 2.23 21.17 -19.05
C LEU A 164 3.44 20.55 -18.34
N VAL A 165 4.05 21.31 -17.43
CA VAL A 165 4.97 20.78 -16.42
C VAL A 165 4.33 21.02 -15.06
N TYR A 166 4.05 19.96 -14.31
CA TYR A 166 3.38 20.06 -13.01
C TYR A 166 4.28 19.44 -11.94
N ILE A 167 4.74 20.25 -11.00
CA ILE A 167 5.64 19.82 -9.92
C ILE A 167 4.84 19.78 -8.62
N TYR A 168 4.63 18.57 -8.10
CA TYR A 168 4.22 18.36 -6.73
C TYR A 168 5.44 18.47 -5.81
N GLY A 169 5.43 19.46 -4.92
CA GLY A 169 6.34 19.55 -3.80
C GLY A 169 5.77 18.78 -2.61
N GLU A 170 6.32 17.60 -2.31
CA GLU A 170 6.00 16.78 -1.14
C GLU A 170 5.99 17.64 0.13
N SER A 171 4.85 17.71 0.83
CA SER A 171 4.69 18.48 2.06
C SER A 171 5.05 19.98 1.95
N LEU A 172 5.27 20.54 0.74
CA LEU A 172 5.88 21.86 0.53
C LEU A 172 4.83 22.97 0.57
N GLU A 173 4.49 23.42 1.77
CA GLU A 173 3.49 24.46 2.04
C GLU A 173 3.86 25.84 1.49
N ARG A 174 2.82 26.64 1.16
CA ARG A 174 2.99 28.08 0.91
C ARG A 174 3.45 28.83 2.16
N THR A 175 3.11 28.31 3.34
CA THR A 175 3.50 28.86 4.64
C THR A 175 5.02 28.93 4.82
N TYR A 176 5.82 28.08 4.16
CA TYR A 176 7.29 28.18 4.16
C TYR A 176 7.85 29.42 3.44
N PHE A 177 7.01 30.12 2.66
CA PHE A 177 7.39 31.32 1.91
C PHE A 177 7.12 32.62 2.68
N ASP A 178 6.56 32.53 3.89
CA ASP A 178 6.51 33.65 4.82
C ASP A 178 7.93 33.93 5.35
N ASN A 179 8.53 35.01 4.86
CA ASN A 179 9.89 35.40 5.21
C ASN A 179 9.99 36.07 6.60
N ASP A 180 8.88 36.52 7.20
CA ASP A 180 8.87 37.04 8.57
C ASP A 180 8.83 35.89 9.58
N ALA A 181 8.10 34.81 9.27
CA ALA A 181 8.06 33.58 10.05
C ALA A 181 9.30 32.68 9.82
N PHE A 182 9.79 32.59 8.57
CA PHE A 182 10.89 31.71 8.14
C PHE A 182 11.92 32.47 7.28
N PRO A 183 12.74 33.36 7.89
CA PRO A 183 13.66 34.21 7.15
C PRO A 183 14.59 33.45 6.20
N ASN A 184 14.51 33.79 4.91
CA ASN A 184 15.37 33.23 3.86
C ASN A 184 15.26 31.69 3.74
N LEU A 185 14.12 31.07 4.06
CA LEU A 185 13.93 29.62 3.96
C LEU A 185 13.80 29.13 2.50
N THR A 186 12.98 29.82 1.70
CA THR A 186 12.67 29.46 0.29
C THR A 186 13.02 30.58 -0.71
N PRO A 187 14.27 31.10 -0.75
CA PRO A 187 14.59 32.30 -1.53
C PRO A 187 14.47 32.11 -3.05
N ASP A 188 14.97 30.99 -3.58
CA ASP A 188 15.08 30.75 -5.02
C ASP A 188 13.69 30.49 -5.62
N LEU A 189 12.92 29.59 -5.00
CA LEU A 189 11.55 29.30 -5.42
C LEU A 189 10.59 30.44 -5.06
N GLY A 190 10.88 31.22 -4.02
CA GLY A 190 10.11 32.39 -3.63
C GLY A 190 10.19 33.52 -4.65
N ALA A 191 11.36 33.75 -5.23
CA ALA A 191 11.53 34.66 -6.36
C ALA A 191 10.66 34.24 -7.56
N LEU A 192 10.74 32.96 -7.95
CA LEU A 192 9.92 32.38 -9.02
C LEU A 192 8.42 32.48 -8.76
N LYS A 193 7.96 32.15 -7.54
CA LYS A 193 6.56 32.29 -7.12
C LYS A 193 6.09 33.75 -7.21
N ASN A 194 7.00 34.72 -7.05
CA ASN A 194 6.68 36.14 -7.18
C ASN A 194 6.63 36.62 -8.64
N GLU A 195 7.06 35.84 -9.64
CA GLU A 195 6.94 36.18 -11.07
C GLU A 195 5.63 35.68 -11.73
N GLY A 196 4.86 34.83 -11.02
CA GLY A 196 3.69 34.13 -11.57
C GLY A 196 2.36 34.49 -10.92
N LEU A 197 1.37 33.64 -11.17
CA LEU A 197 0.07 33.64 -10.52
C LEU A 197 0.16 32.83 -9.22
N ASP A 198 0.21 33.51 -8.07
CA ASP A 198 0.33 32.92 -6.72
C ASP A 198 -1.03 32.91 -6.01
N PHE A 199 -1.58 31.72 -5.75
CA PHE A 199 -2.91 31.58 -5.16
C PHE A 199 -2.82 31.36 -3.65
N SER A 200 -2.96 32.46 -2.91
CA SER A 200 -2.44 32.55 -1.54
C SER A 200 -3.28 31.89 -0.45
N HIS A 201 -4.53 31.53 -0.74
CA HIS A 201 -5.49 30.98 0.23
C HIS A 201 -5.97 29.58 -0.17
N THR A 202 -5.04 28.72 -0.58
CA THR A 202 -5.32 27.31 -0.92
C THR A 202 -5.38 26.45 0.33
N MET A 203 -6.59 26.13 0.78
CA MET A 203 -6.83 25.34 2.00
C MET A 203 -6.65 23.84 1.77
N GLN A 204 -6.22 23.14 2.82
CA GLN A 204 -6.34 21.69 2.94
C GLN A 204 -7.71 21.29 3.54
N LEU A 205 -8.33 20.28 2.95
CA LEU A 205 -9.64 19.74 3.35
C LEU A 205 -9.48 18.26 3.77
N PRO A 206 -10.45 17.68 4.50
CA PRO A 206 -10.43 16.25 4.84
C PRO A 206 -10.36 15.39 3.58
N GLY A 207 -9.48 14.38 3.56
CA GLY A 207 -9.26 13.54 2.38
C GLY A 207 -8.49 14.25 1.27
N THR A 208 -7.69 15.27 1.59
CA THR A 208 -6.71 15.90 0.68
C THR A 208 -5.34 16.08 1.36
N ASP A 209 -5.09 15.32 2.42
CA ASP A 209 -4.12 15.58 3.49
C ASP A 209 -2.90 14.62 3.50
N TYR A 210 -2.73 13.87 2.42
CA TYR A 210 -1.61 12.95 2.17
C TYR A 210 -1.38 12.81 0.65
N THR A 211 -0.17 12.48 0.19
CA THR A 211 0.29 12.65 -1.20
C THR A 211 -0.72 12.21 -2.28
N ILE A 212 -1.18 10.97 -2.24
CA ILE A 212 -2.15 10.47 -3.25
C ILE A 212 -3.52 11.14 -3.14
N ALA A 213 -3.95 11.58 -1.95
CA ALA A 213 -5.17 12.36 -1.78
C ALA A 213 -5.02 13.78 -2.35
N GLY A 214 -3.85 14.40 -2.18
CA GLY A 214 -3.49 15.66 -2.83
C GLY A 214 -3.47 15.56 -4.36
N MET A 215 -2.93 14.47 -4.90
CA MET A 215 -2.94 14.16 -6.34
C MET A 215 -4.37 13.93 -6.86
N VAL A 216 -5.19 13.14 -6.16
CA VAL A 216 -6.60 12.90 -6.52
C VAL A 216 -7.41 14.20 -6.48
N ALA A 217 -7.26 15.02 -5.43
CA ALA A 217 -7.90 16.33 -5.35
C ALA A 217 -7.48 17.22 -6.52
N SER A 218 -6.18 17.40 -6.72
CA SER A 218 -5.66 18.31 -7.76
C SER A 218 -5.91 17.83 -9.19
N GLN A 219 -6.13 16.54 -9.45
CA GLN A 219 -6.40 16.04 -10.82
C GLN A 219 -7.88 15.75 -11.08
N CYS A 220 -8.63 15.27 -10.10
CA CYS A 220 -10.03 14.84 -10.25
C CYS A 220 -11.05 15.76 -9.60
N GLY A 221 -10.60 16.78 -8.85
CA GLY A 221 -11.47 17.74 -8.18
C GLY A 221 -12.38 17.13 -7.11
N ILE A 222 -11.94 16.04 -6.46
CA ILE A 222 -12.63 15.34 -5.37
C ILE A 222 -11.62 14.90 -4.30
N PRO A 223 -12.00 14.79 -3.01
CA PRO A 223 -11.11 14.23 -1.99
C PRO A 223 -11.08 12.70 -2.06
N LEU A 224 -10.03 12.10 -1.51
CA LEU A 224 -9.81 10.66 -1.46
C LEU A 224 -10.27 10.08 -0.11
N PHE A 225 -11.47 9.49 -0.11
CA PHE A 225 -11.97 8.67 1.00
C PHE A 225 -12.04 7.21 0.57
N ALA A 226 -11.30 6.33 1.25
CA ALA A 226 -11.41 4.88 1.05
C ALA A 226 -12.56 4.30 1.90
N PRO A 227 -13.31 3.31 1.39
CA PRO A 227 -14.33 2.61 2.17
C PRO A 227 -13.70 1.77 3.28
N PHE A 228 -14.46 1.52 4.35
CA PHE A 228 -14.06 0.59 5.42
C PHE A 228 -13.98 -0.91 5.02
N GLU A 229 -14.36 -1.28 3.81
CA GLU A 229 -14.48 -2.70 3.39
C GLU A 229 -13.12 -3.33 3.04
N GLY A 230 -12.26 -3.45 4.05
CA GLY A 230 -10.95 -4.09 3.97
C GLY A 230 -10.00 -3.43 2.98
N ASN A 231 -9.06 -4.22 2.45
CA ASN A 231 -8.09 -3.76 1.45
C ASN A 231 -8.71 -3.67 0.03
N ALA A 232 -10.04 -3.56 -0.09
CA ALA A 232 -10.73 -3.62 -1.39
C ALA A 232 -10.30 -2.48 -2.34
N SER A 233 -10.03 -1.28 -1.81
CA SER A 233 -9.49 -0.15 -2.60
C SER A 233 -8.12 -0.48 -3.21
N ALA A 234 -7.25 -1.19 -2.48
CA ALA A 234 -5.96 -1.67 -2.97
C ALA A 234 -6.06 -2.85 -3.96
N SER A 235 -7.21 -3.55 -3.99
CA SER A 235 -7.49 -4.64 -4.95
C SER A 235 -7.99 -4.15 -6.31
N MET A 236 -8.56 -2.94 -6.36
CA MET A 236 -9.13 -2.40 -7.58
C MET A 236 -8.05 -2.24 -8.64
N SER A 237 -8.35 -2.65 -9.87
CA SER A 237 -7.46 -2.39 -11.01
C SER A 237 -7.56 -0.95 -11.51
N THR A 238 -8.53 -0.19 -11.01
CA THR A 238 -8.85 1.19 -11.40
C THR A 238 -9.29 2.03 -10.19
N PHE A 239 -8.80 3.26 -10.05
CA PHE A 239 -9.38 4.26 -9.16
C PHE A 239 -10.58 4.93 -9.85
N PHE A 240 -11.59 5.35 -9.08
CA PHE A 240 -12.74 6.17 -9.50
C PHE A 240 -13.14 6.02 -11.00
N PRO A 241 -13.55 4.81 -11.44
CA PRO A 241 -13.53 4.43 -12.86
C PRO A 241 -14.52 5.17 -13.77
N GLN A 242 -15.40 5.99 -13.20
CA GLN A 242 -16.36 6.82 -13.93
C GLN A 242 -15.99 8.31 -13.91
N ASN A 243 -15.01 8.71 -13.09
CA ASN A 243 -14.59 10.09 -12.95
C ASN A 243 -13.64 10.49 -14.08
N ILE A 244 -13.83 11.70 -14.61
CA ILE A 244 -12.96 12.28 -15.64
C ILE A 244 -11.97 13.22 -14.92
N CYS A 245 -10.69 12.85 -14.91
CA CYS A 245 -9.65 13.65 -14.28
C CYS A 245 -8.81 14.40 -15.33
N LEU A 246 -7.99 15.36 -14.89
CA LEU A 246 -7.13 16.16 -15.76
C LEU A 246 -6.27 15.30 -16.69
N GLY A 247 -5.69 14.20 -16.19
CA GLY A 247 -4.91 13.26 -16.99
C GLY A 247 -5.71 12.63 -18.15
N ASP A 248 -6.97 12.24 -17.91
CA ASP A 248 -7.87 11.72 -18.96
C ASP A 248 -8.11 12.76 -20.06
N ILE A 249 -8.42 13.99 -19.65
CA ILE A 249 -8.70 15.09 -20.57
C ILE A 249 -7.47 15.41 -21.42
N LEU A 250 -6.29 15.47 -20.80
CA LEU A 250 -5.02 15.66 -21.50
C LEU A 250 -4.75 14.50 -22.47
N LYS A 251 -4.92 13.25 -22.03
CA LYS A 251 -4.67 12.06 -22.87
C LYS A 251 -5.56 12.07 -24.12
N ASN A 252 -6.86 12.30 -23.93
CA ASN A 252 -7.85 12.41 -25.01
C ASN A 252 -7.62 13.64 -25.90
N SER A 253 -6.97 14.69 -25.38
CA SER A 253 -6.52 15.87 -26.14
C SER A 253 -5.19 15.66 -26.88
N GLY A 254 -4.71 14.41 -26.94
CA GLY A 254 -3.48 14.03 -27.65
C GLY A 254 -2.19 14.40 -26.94
N TYR A 255 -2.21 14.53 -25.62
CA TYR A 255 -0.99 14.65 -24.81
C TYR A 255 -0.38 13.26 -24.55
N GLU A 256 0.94 13.17 -24.60
CA GLU A 256 1.67 12.10 -23.93
C GLU A 256 1.87 12.50 -22.46
N ASN A 257 1.27 11.73 -21.54
CA ASN A 257 1.28 12.03 -20.12
C ASN A 257 2.39 11.22 -19.41
N TYR A 258 3.31 11.93 -18.79
CA TYR A 258 4.47 11.41 -18.06
C TYR A 258 4.35 11.74 -16.57
N PHE A 259 4.77 10.80 -15.73
CA PHE A 259 4.92 10.99 -14.28
C PHE A 259 6.28 10.47 -13.81
N VAL A 260 7.03 11.29 -13.06
CA VAL A 260 8.37 10.98 -12.56
C VAL A 260 8.41 11.25 -11.05
N GLN A 261 8.88 10.27 -10.25
CA GLN A 261 9.06 10.43 -8.81
C GLN A 261 10.28 9.66 -8.30
N GLY A 262 10.77 10.03 -7.13
CA GLY A 262 11.85 9.28 -6.47
C GLY A 262 11.41 7.95 -5.89
N ALA A 263 10.17 7.87 -5.39
CA ALA A 263 9.63 6.76 -4.62
C ALA A 263 9.10 5.57 -5.46
N ASN A 264 8.70 4.48 -4.81
CA ASN A 264 8.05 3.35 -5.50
C ASN A 264 6.63 3.73 -5.95
N LEU A 265 6.26 3.42 -7.20
CA LEU A 265 4.93 3.73 -7.74
C LEU A 265 3.80 2.92 -7.09
N ARG A 266 4.10 1.72 -6.55
CA ARG A 266 3.11 0.87 -5.87
C ARG A 266 2.77 1.36 -4.46
N PHE A 267 3.58 2.24 -3.88
CA PHE A 267 3.30 2.81 -2.57
C PHE A 267 2.00 3.66 -2.66
N ALA A 268 1.05 3.40 -1.77
CA ALA A 268 -0.25 4.07 -1.69
C ALA A 268 -1.13 3.94 -2.95
N GLY A 269 -0.83 3.00 -3.85
CA GLY A 269 -1.61 2.73 -5.07
C GLY A 269 -1.45 3.74 -6.21
N LYS A 270 -0.38 4.57 -6.19
CA LYS A 270 -0.15 5.62 -7.21
C LYS A 270 -0.07 5.08 -8.64
N ASP A 271 0.51 3.89 -8.84
CA ASP A 271 0.57 3.23 -10.16
C ASP A 271 -0.83 2.91 -10.72
N VAL A 272 -1.77 2.52 -9.85
CA VAL A 272 -3.16 2.23 -10.22
C VAL A 272 -3.85 3.53 -10.60
N PHE A 273 -3.81 4.54 -9.72
CA PHE A 273 -4.44 5.83 -9.95
C PHE A 273 -4.00 6.48 -11.27
N LEU A 274 -2.68 6.63 -11.48
CA LEU A 274 -2.15 7.30 -12.67
C LEU A 274 -2.50 6.54 -13.96
N LYS A 275 -2.40 5.20 -13.98
CA LYS A 275 -2.80 4.39 -15.14
C LYS A 275 -4.31 4.42 -15.40
N SER A 276 -5.13 4.60 -14.35
CA SER A 276 -6.59 4.73 -14.48
C SER A 276 -6.94 6.03 -15.20
N HIS A 277 -6.17 7.10 -14.96
CA HIS A 277 -6.45 8.45 -15.42
C HIS A 277 -5.48 8.94 -16.49
N GLY A 278 -5.21 8.11 -17.49
CA GLY A 278 -4.56 8.51 -18.74
C GLY A 278 -3.04 8.69 -18.71
N PHE A 279 -2.31 8.19 -17.70
CA PHE A 279 -0.83 8.18 -17.71
C PHE A 279 -0.27 6.82 -18.12
N ASP A 280 0.39 6.78 -19.29
CA ASP A 280 1.05 5.56 -19.81
C ASP A 280 2.54 5.48 -19.42
N HIS A 281 3.17 6.62 -19.11
CA HIS A 281 4.61 6.73 -18.91
C HIS A 281 4.95 7.07 -17.45
N LEU A 282 5.07 6.04 -16.61
CA LEU A 282 5.39 6.20 -15.18
C LEU A 282 6.83 5.80 -14.88
N TYR A 283 7.52 6.62 -14.09
CA TYR A 283 8.89 6.40 -13.64
C TYR A 283 8.98 6.58 -12.12
N GLY A 284 9.24 5.48 -11.39
CA GLY A 284 9.55 5.51 -9.96
C GLY A 284 10.88 4.84 -9.64
N SER A 285 11.06 4.50 -8.36
CA SER A 285 12.31 3.96 -7.82
C SER A 285 12.78 2.65 -8.45
N GLU A 286 11.90 1.91 -9.15
CA GLU A 286 12.23 0.68 -9.88
C GLU A 286 12.58 0.99 -11.34
N GLU A 287 11.74 1.74 -12.04
CA GLU A 287 11.89 2.11 -13.46
C GLU A 287 13.08 3.05 -13.71
N LEU A 288 13.44 3.86 -12.72
CA LEU A 288 14.60 4.74 -12.77
C LEU A 288 15.94 3.99 -12.57
N LYS A 289 15.94 2.74 -12.06
CA LYS A 289 17.18 1.97 -11.76
C LYS A 289 18.15 1.87 -12.93
N THR A 290 17.63 1.73 -14.14
CA THR A 290 18.42 1.53 -15.37
C THR A 290 18.74 2.83 -16.10
N THR A 291 18.26 3.96 -15.60
CA THR A 291 18.21 5.24 -16.32
C THR A 291 19.06 6.31 -15.63
N VAL A 292 19.06 6.33 -14.29
CA VAL A 292 19.88 7.27 -13.51
C VAL A 292 21.37 6.91 -13.56
N ALA A 293 22.23 7.91 -13.37
CA ALA A 293 23.68 7.73 -13.34
C ALA A 293 24.19 6.94 -12.11
N ASP A 294 23.46 6.98 -10.99
CA ASP A 294 23.84 6.33 -9.73
C ASP A 294 22.62 5.64 -9.10
N PRO A 295 22.36 4.36 -9.42
CA PRO A 295 21.21 3.62 -8.92
C PRO A 295 21.21 3.42 -7.40
N SER A 296 22.37 3.61 -6.74
CA SER A 296 22.59 3.42 -5.30
C SER A 296 22.25 4.67 -4.49
N TYR A 297 22.24 5.84 -5.11
CA TYR A 297 22.03 7.12 -4.43
C TYR A 297 20.56 7.35 -4.08
N ARG A 298 20.14 6.83 -2.92
CA ARG A 298 18.76 6.80 -2.43
C ARG A 298 18.66 7.11 -0.95
N ASN A 299 17.51 7.66 -0.55
CA ASN A 299 17.06 7.74 0.83
C ASN A 299 16.09 6.57 1.15
N ASP A 300 15.50 6.56 2.36
CA ASP A 300 14.59 5.49 2.82
C ASP A 300 13.33 5.32 1.94
N TRP A 301 12.94 6.35 1.18
CA TRP A 301 11.74 6.37 0.33
C TRP A 301 12.04 6.17 -1.16
N GLY A 302 13.21 6.58 -1.64
CA GLY A 302 13.56 6.48 -3.04
C GLY A 302 14.76 7.34 -3.48
N PHE A 303 14.78 7.74 -4.74
CA PHE A 303 15.77 8.69 -5.25
C PHE A 303 15.55 10.09 -4.69
N TYR A 304 16.66 10.79 -4.46
CA TYR A 304 16.70 12.19 -4.02
C TYR A 304 16.14 13.16 -5.09
N ASP A 305 15.67 14.32 -4.65
CA ASP A 305 15.04 15.34 -5.52
C ASP A 305 15.97 15.79 -6.65
N ASP A 306 17.28 15.93 -6.40
CA ASP A 306 18.23 16.35 -7.42
C ASP A 306 18.31 15.37 -8.62
N THR A 307 18.06 14.10 -8.37
CA THR A 307 18.08 13.03 -9.36
C THR A 307 16.75 12.97 -10.10
N VAL A 308 15.63 13.08 -9.38
CA VAL A 308 14.27 13.09 -9.95
C VAL A 308 14.07 14.27 -10.89
N LEU A 309 14.51 15.46 -10.48
CA LEU A 309 14.32 16.69 -11.25
C LEU A 309 15.32 16.83 -12.42
N ASP A 310 16.48 16.16 -12.38
CA ASP A 310 17.37 16.05 -13.54
C ASP A 310 16.83 15.09 -14.61
N GLU A 311 16.25 13.96 -14.22
CA GLU A 311 15.53 13.07 -15.16
C GLU A 311 14.26 13.75 -15.73
N THR A 312 13.56 14.53 -14.91
CA THR A 312 12.45 15.38 -15.37
C THR A 312 12.92 16.40 -16.42
N TRP A 313 14.05 17.07 -16.20
CA TRP A 313 14.64 17.98 -17.18
C TRP A 313 15.00 17.27 -18.50
N LYS A 314 15.65 16.10 -18.45
CA LYS A 314 15.99 15.31 -19.64
C LYS A 314 14.75 14.95 -20.44
N LYS A 315 13.68 14.50 -19.77
CA LYS A 315 12.42 14.13 -20.43
C LYS A 315 11.70 15.34 -21.02
N PHE A 316 11.69 16.48 -20.32
CA PHE A 316 11.17 17.75 -20.84
C PHE A 316 11.88 18.15 -22.15
N GLU A 317 13.21 18.12 -22.17
CA GLU A 317 14.00 18.48 -23.34
C GLU A 317 13.77 17.51 -24.51
N GLU A 318 13.75 16.20 -24.26
CA GLU A 318 13.49 15.16 -25.26
C GLU A 318 12.15 15.38 -25.97
N LEU A 319 11.06 15.50 -25.21
CA LEU A 319 9.71 15.67 -25.74
C LEU A 319 9.55 16.99 -26.48
N SER A 320 10.15 18.06 -25.95
CA SER A 320 10.14 19.39 -26.56
C SER A 320 10.91 19.45 -27.87
N ARG A 321 12.08 18.79 -27.96
CA ARG A 321 12.85 18.63 -29.21
C ARG A 321 12.11 17.79 -30.24
N ALA A 322 11.37 16.77 -29.80
CA ALA A 322 10.56 15.91 -30.67
C ALA A 322 9.25 16.58 -31.16
N GLY A 323 8.95 17.81 -30.72
CA GLY A 323 7.72 18.52 -31.09
C GLY A 323 6.45 17.86 -30.55
N LYS A 324 6.58 17.04 -29.49
CA LYS A 324 5.45 16.36 -28.85
C LYS A 324 4.62 17.34 -28.05
N ARG A 325 3.31 17.07 -27.98
CA ARG A 325 2.42 17.66 -26.98
C ARG A 325 2.45 16.75 -25.77
N PHE A 326 2.85 17.27 -24.61
CA PHE A 326 3.04 16.44 -23.42
C PHE A 326 2.59 17.13 -22.14
N SER A 327 2.25 16.31 -21.16
CA SER A 327 2.21 16.71 -19.76
C SER A 327 3.27 15.92 -19.00
N LEU A 328 4.04 16.63 -18.17
CA LEU A 328 5.13 16.06 -17.40
C LEU A 328 4.93 16.42 -15.94
N PHE A 329 4.45 15.44 -15.19
CA PHE A 329 4.24 15.54 -13.75
C PHE A 329 5.49 15.04 -13.02
N ALA A 330 5.96 15.79 -12.03
CA ALA A 330 7.04 15.40 -11.14
C ALA A 330 6.55 15.45 -9.69
N LEU A 331 7.06 14.54 -8.84
CA LEU A 331 6.81 14.54 -7.39
C LEU A 331 8.15 14.41 -6.65
N THR A 332 8.46 15.40 -5.83
CA THR A 332 9.61 15.37 -4.92
C THR A 332 9.37 14.42 -3.74
N VAL A 333 10.42 14.13 -2.96
CA VAL A 333 10.32 13.27 -1.77
C VAL A 333 11.28 13.67 -0.63
N ASP A 334 12.29 14.52 -0.89
CA ASP A 334 13.29 14.87 0.13
C ASP A 334 12.67 15.56 1.37
N THR A 335 11.55 16.25 1.23
CA THR A 335 10.81 16.91 2.33
C THR A 335 9.95 15.97 3.17
N HIS A 336 9.88 14.68 2.86
CA HIS A 336 9.03 13.71 3.56
C HIS A 336 9.42 13.54 5.05
N HIS A 337 8.40 13.46 5.90
CA HIS A 337 8.52 13.26 7.36
C HIS A 337 9.21 11.91 7.73
N PRO A 338 9.78 11.74 8.94
CA PRO A 338 9.73 12.63 10.11
C PRO A 338 10.80 13.73 10.13
N ASP A 339 11.91 13.56 9.39
CA ASP A 339 13.10 14.43 9.50
C ASP A 339 13.45 15.18 8.21
N GLY A 340 12.95 14.74 7.05
CA GLY A 340 13.46 15.17 5.75
C GLY A 340 14.84 14.59 5.39
N PHE A 341 15.25 14.84 4.15
CA PHE A 341 16.49 14.42 3.51
C PHE A 341 17.11 15.61 2.77
N VAL A 342 18.44 15.60 2.60
CA VAL A 342 19.17 16.69 1.94
C VAL A 342 19.99 16.12 0.79
N SER A 343 19.62 16.51 -0.44
CA SER A 343 20.31 16.16 -1.68
C SER A 343 21.80 16.55 -1.67
N ARG A 344 22.65 15.76 -2.34
CA ARG A 344 24.12 15.89 -2.28
C ARG A 344 24.62 17.13 -3.02
N SER A 345 23.95 17.50 -4.10
CA SER A 345 24.29 18.64 -4.98
C SER A 345 23.82 19.99 -4.44
N CYS A 346 22.96 19.97 -3.43
CA CYS A 346 22.35 21.11 -2.77
C CYS A 346 23.39 22.08 -2.17
N LYS A 347 23.20 23.40 -2.31
CA LYS A 347 24.09 24.40 -1.68
C LYS A 347 23.66 24.68 -0.25
N ARG A 348 22.34 24.78 -0.03
CA ARG A 348 21.73 25.11 1.26
C ARG A 348 21.43 23.83 2.06
N LYS A 349 22.44 23.29 2.74
CA LYS A 349 22.35 21.97 3.42
C LYS A 349 21.83 22.00 4.87
N SER A 350 21.64 23.18 5.44
CA SER A 350 21.22 23.37 6.84
C SER A 350 20.36 24.62 6.99
N TYR A 351 19.42 24.57 7.94
CA TYR A 351 18.63 25.73 8.36
C TYR A 351 18.54 25.73 9.89
N ASP A 352 19.19 26.69 10.53
CA ASP A 352 19.28 26.77 11.98
C ASP A 352 18.05 27.45 12.59
N VAL A 353 17.55 26.84 13.66
CA VAL A 353 16.45 27.29 14.50
C VAL A 353 16.96 27.35 15.94
N ASP A 354 16.93 28.55 16.54
CA ASP A 354 17.36 28.78 17.93
C ASP A 354 18.77 28.22 18.23
N GLY A 355 19.68 28.33 17.24
CA GLY A 355 21.06 27.83 17.31
C GLY A 355 21.23 26.32 17.09
N LYS A 356 20.23 25.63 16.57
CA LYS A 356 20.28 24.19 16.23
C LYS A 356 19.75 23.93 14.83
N ASN A 357 20.44 23.08 14.06
CA ASN A 357 19.97 22.70 12.74
C ASN A 357 18.62 21.97 12.81
N ASN A 358 17.65 22.42 12.02
CA ASN A 358 16.35 21.79 11.89
C ASN A 358 16.29 21.00 10.57
N THR A 359 16.21 19.68 10.65
CA THR A 359 16.36 18.81 9.48
C THR A 359 15.22 19.00 8.47
N SER A 360 13.98 19.18 8.92
CA SER A 360 12.84 19.42 8.03
C SER A 360 12.99 20.75 7.27
N PHE A 361 13.39 21.84 7.95
CA PHE A 361 13.68 23.10 7.24
C PHE A 361 14.92 23.01 6.35
N SER A 362 15.90 22.15 6.69
CA SER A 362 17.06 21.86 5.84
C SER A 362 16.64 21.13 4.55
N ALA A 363 15.69 20.20 4.64
CA ALA A 363 15.11 19.55 3.48
C ALA A 363 14.28 20.53 2.62
N VAL A 364 13.47 21.39 3.24
CA VAL A 364 12.68 22.43 2.54
C VAL A 364 13.56 23.41 1.79
N THR A 365 14.60 23.97 2.44
CA THR A 365 15.52 24.93 1.80
C THR A 365 16.33 24.29 0.66
N CYS A 366 16.41 22.96 0.64
CA CYS A 366 17.08 22.17 -0.38
C CYS A 366 16.17 21.77 -1.55
N SER A 367 14.99 21.19 -1.27
CA SER A 367 13.99 20.82 -2.28
C SER A 367 13.56 22.03 -3.11
N GLN A 368 13.35 23.19 -2.46
CA GLN A 368 13.05 24.44 -3.16
C GLN A 368 14.19 24.90 -4.10
N GLU A 369 15.47 24.64 -3.77
CA GLU A 369 16.62 24.97 -4.61
C GLU A 369 16.59 24.12 -5.89
N HIS A 370 16.28 22.83 -5.77
CA HIS A 370 16.19 21.90 -6.90
C HIS A 370 14.97 22.15 -7.79
N ILE A 371 13.79 22.44 -7.20
CA ILE A 371 12.60 22.86 -7.94
C ILE A 371 12.89 24.16 -8.70
N ALA A 372 13.47 25.18 -8.04
CA ALA A 372 13.81 26.44 -8.68
C ALA A 372 14.81 26.25 -9.84
N ALA A 373 15.83 25.41 -9.66
CA ALA A 373 16.79 25.09 -10.71
C ALA A 373 16.15 24.40 -11.94
N LEU A 374 15.16 23.52 -11.75
CA LEU A 374 14.40 22.94 -12.87
C LEU A 374 13.56 24.00 -13.59
N VAL A 375 12.84 24.84 -12.83
CA VAL A 375 11.99 25.90 -13.39
C VAL A 375 12.83 26.90 -14.20
N GLU A 376 13.99 27.33 -13.69
CA GLU A 376 14.90 28.23 -14.41
C GLU A 376 15.51 27.59 -15.66
N LYS A 377 15.91 26.30 -15.61
CA LYS A 377 16.33 25.55 -16.81
C LYS A 377 15.25 25.56 -17.89
N ILE A 378 13.98 25.37 -17.49
CA ILE A 378 12.84 25.41 -18.41
C ILE A 378 12.63 26.82 -18.95
N LYS A 379 12.58 27.86 -18.10
CA LYS A 379 12.42 29.28 -18.48
C LYS A 379 13.48 29.74 -19.49
N ALA A 380 14.74 29.32 -19.30
CA ALA A 380 15.85 29.63 -20.18
C ALA A 380 15.79 28.90 -21.54
N SER A 381 14.92 27.90 -21.69
CA SER A 381 14.78 27.10 -22.92
C SER A 381 13.87 27.77 -23.96
N PRO A 382 14.09 27.52 -25.28
CA PRO A 382 13.24 28.08 -26.34
C PRO A 382 11.80 27.54 -26.36
N TRP A 383 11.50 26.54 -25.52
CA TRP A 383 10.19 25.88 -25.43
C TRP A 383 9.29 26.45 -24.32
N PHE A 384 9.83 27.26 -23.40
CA PHE A 384 9.04 27.85 -22.31
C PHE A 384 7.82 28.64 -22.83
N LYS A 385 7.98 29.37 -23.94
CA LYS A 385 6.90 30.13 -24.61
C LYS A 385 5.63 29.33 -24.96
N ASN A 386 5.73 28.00 -25.00
CA ASN A 386 4.62 27.07 -25.26
C ASN A 386 4.34 26.17 -24.05
N THR A 387 4.79 26.53 -22.84
CA THR A 387 4.75 25.70 -21.65
C THR A 387 4.11 26.45 -20.48
N VAL A 388 3.20 25.76 -19.77
CA VAL A 388 2.69 26.15 -18.46
C VAL A 388 3.45 25.34 -17.42
N ILE A 389 4.04 26.02 -16.44
CA ILE A 389 4.68 25.38 -15.28
C ILE A 389 3.78 25.62 -14.06
N VAL A 390 3.41 24.55 -13.37
CA VAL A 390 2.63 24.58 -12.14
C VAL A 390 3.52 24.04 -11.02
N VAL A 391 3.55 24.72 -9.88
CA VAL A 391 4.17 24.20 -8.65
C VAL A 391 3.10 24.21 -7.56
N SER A 392 2.90 23.04 -6.96
CA SER A 392 1.79 22.77 -6.03
C SER A 392 2.30 21.96 -4.85
N SER A 393 1.80 22.20 -3.64
CA SER A 393 1.83 21.14 -2.62
C SER A 393 1.02 19.95 -3.12
N ASP A 394 1.38 18.76 -2.68
CA ASP A 394 0.43 17.67 -2.56
C ASP A 394 -0.43 17.84 -1.30
N HIS A 395 0.18 18.14 -0.15
CA HIS A 395 -0.48 18.45 1.12
C HIS A 395 0.38 19.35 2.04
N LEU A 396 -0.19 19.78 3.17
CA LEU A 396 0.52 20.43 4.26
C LEU A 396 1.42 19.40 4.97
N ALA A 397 2.59 19.83 5.46
CA ALA A 397 3.54 18.92 6.10
C ALA A 397 2.95 18.20 7.31
N MET A 398 3.14 16.88 7.37
CA MET A 398 2.82 16.07 8.55
C MET A 398 3.79 16.35 9.71
N LYS A 399 3.57 15.69 10.85
CA LYS A 399 4.35 15.89 12.08
C LYS A 399 5.83 15.58 11.86
N ASN A 400 6.65 16.63 11.95
CA ASN A 400 8.08 16.63 11.68
C ASN A 400 8.80 17.66 12.57
N SER A 401 10.11 17.85 12.38
CA SER A 401 10.89 18.81 13.19
C SER A 401 10.50 20.29 13.02
N ALA A 402 9.69 20.65 12.01
CA ALA A 402 9.19 22.01 11.78
C ALA A 402 7.77 22.27 12.34
N TRP A 403 7.04 21.22 12.72
CA TRP A 403 5.62 21.21 13.11
C TRP A 403 5.22 22.31 14.11
N ASP A 404 5.96 22.45 15.22
CA ASP A 404 5.66 23.40 16.31
C ASP A 404 5.83 24.89 15.91
N ARG A 405 6.49 25.16 14.78
CA ARG A 405 6.62 26.50 14.20
C ARG A 405 5.60 26.74 13.10
N LEU A 406 5.29 25.72 12.29
CA LEU A 406 4.25 25.78 11.26
C LEU A 406 2.86 26.01 11.86
N ASN A 407 2.50 25.29 12.92
CA ASN A 407 1.19 25.42 13.58
C ASN A 407 1.02 26.70 14.43
N LYS A 408 1.98 27.63 14.38
CA LYS A 408 1.82 29.00 14.89
C LYS A 408 1.41 29.99 13.80
N GLN A 409 1.41 29.56 12.54
CA GLN A 409 1.02 30.33 11.36
C GLN A 409 -0.35 29.89 10.85
N ASP A 410 -0.95 30.69 9.98
CA ASP A 410 -2.07 30.22 9.15
C ASP A 410 -1.51 29.36 8.00
N ARG A 411 -1.94 28.09 7.95
CA ARG A 411 -1.31 27.06 7.10
C ARG A 411 -2.05 26.92 5.76
N SER A 412 -1.30 27.03 4.66
CA SER A 412 -1.85 26.96 3.30
C SER A 412 -0.98 26.14 2.35
N ASN A 413 -1.63 25.39 1.46
CA ASN A 413 -0.98 24.68 0.38
C ASN A 413 -0.43 25.69 -0.64
N LEU A 414 0.75 25.40 -1.17
CA LEU A 414 1.33 26.07 -2.31
C LEU A 414 0.52 25.73 -3.56
N PHE A 415 0.18 26.74 -4.34
CA PHE A 415 -0.24 26.57 -5.73
C PHE A 415 0.10 27.86 -6.48
N PHE A 416 1.07 27.80 -7.39
CA PHE A 416 1.38 28.90 -8.29
C PHE A 416 1.63 28.42 -9.71
N VAL A 417 1.41 29.33 -10.67
CA VAL A 417 1.54 29.04 -12.11
C VAL A 417 2.41 30.07 -12.81
N LEU A 418 3.37 29.59 -13.59
CA LEU A 418 4.19 30.38 -14.52
C LEU A 418 3.79 30.04 -15.95
N ARG A 419 3.50 31.08 -16.74
CA ARG A 419 3.03 30.98 -18.13
C ARG A 419 4.06 31.60 -19.06
N GLY A 420 4.66 30.80 -19.95
CA GLY A 420 5.55 31.35 -20.98
C GLY A 420 4.80 31.92 -22.19
N ASP A 421 3.54 31.56 -22.38
CA ASP A 421 2.68 32.08 -23.45
C ASP A 421 2.10 33.47 -23.13
N GLN A 422 1.76 33.68 -21.86
CA GLN A 422 1.21 34.92 -21.31
C GLN A 422 1.80 35.17 -19.91
N PRO A 423 3.02 35.74 -19.81
CA PRO A 423 3.62 36.08 -18.52
C PRO A 423 2.74 37.06 -17.74
N GLN A 424 2.35 36.69 -16.52
CA GLN A 424 1.50 37.47 -15.63
C GLN A 424 1.93 37.24 -14.18
N GLN A 425 2.06 38.35 -13.45
CA GLN A 425 2.45 38.39 -12.05
C GLN A 425 1.26 38.89 -11.22
N GLU A 426 0.69 38.04 -10.36
CA GLU A 426 -0.48 38.39 -9.55
C GLU A 426 -0.58 37.51 -8.30
N VAL A 427 -0.97 38.09 -7.16
CA VAL A 427 -1.32 37.32 -5.95
C VAL A 427 -2.84 37.24 -5.83
N ILE A 428 -3.39 36.06 -6.10
CA ILE A 428 -4.83 35.80 -6.10
C ILE A 428 -5.24 35.32 -4.71
N ALA A 429 -5.87 36.21 -3.94
CA ALA A 429 -6.25 35.98 -2.54
C ALA A 429 -7.63 35.32 -2.35
N THR A 430 -8.21 34.78 -3.41
CA THR A 430 -9.51 34.09 -3.37
C THR A 430 -9.44 32.82 -2.53
N LYS A 431 -10.43 32.60 -1.66
CA LYS A 431 -10.55 31.35 -0.89
C LYS A 431 -10.74 30.17 -1.82
N ARG A 432 -9.85 29.18 -1.72
CA ARG A 432 -9.88 27.99 -2.58
C ARG A 432 -9.35 26.76 -1.85
N ASN A 433 -9.27 25.63 -2.53
CA ASN A 433 -8.67 24.41 -1.97
C ASN A 433 -7.98 23.59 -3.07
N SER A 434 -7.30 22.49 -2.71
CA SER A 434 -6.54 21.67 -3.67
C SER A 434 -7.38 21.05 -4.79
N MET A 435 -8.70 20.90 -4.64
CA MET A 435 -9.59 20.42 -5.72
C MET A 435 -9.69 21.41 -6.88
N ASP A 436 -9.48 22.70 -6.62
CA ASP A 436 -9.56 23.78 -7.61
C ASP A 436 -8.31 23.81 -8.54
N ASN A 437 -7.25 23.08 -8.19
CA ASN A 437 -5.97 23.09 -8.90
C ASN A 437 -6.13 22.60 -10.35
N GLY A 438 -6.71 21.42 -10.55
CA GLY A 438 -6.86 20.82 -11.88
C GLY A 438 -7.83 21.60 -12.77
N ALA A 439 -8.91 22.13 -12.21
CA ALA A 439 -9.85 22.99 -12.91
C ALA A 439 -9.21 24.32 -13.35
N THR A 440 -8.36 24.91 -12.49
CA THR A 440 -7.57 26.11 -12.85
C THR A 440 -6.56 25.82 -13.95
N VAL A 441 -5.88 24.66 -13.91
CA VAL A 441 -4.93 24.26 -14.95
C VAL A 441 -5.65 23.96 -16.28
N LEU A 442 -6.80 23.29 -16.24
CA LEU A 442 -7.59 22.98 -17.43
C LEU A 442 -8.07 24.25 -18.16
N ASP A 443 -8.55 25.23 -17.40
CA ASP A 443 -8.94 26.56 -17.91
C ASP A 443 -7.78 27.28 -18.61
N ILE A 444 -6.59 27.32 -17.99
CA ILE A 444 -5.36 27.88 -18.59
C ILE A 444 -4.98 27.17 -19.91
N LEU A 445 -5.20 25.85 -20.00
CA LEU A 445 -4.93 25.07 -21.21
C LEU A 445 -6.04 25.20 -22.29
N GLY A 446 -7.12 25.94 -22.00
CA GLY A 446 -8.24 26.19 -22.92
C GLY A 446 -9.34 25.13 -22.90
N GLY A 447 -9.47 24.40 -21.79
CA GLY A 447 -10.59 23.47 -21.52
C GLY A 447 -11.70 24.11 -20.67
N ASP A 448 -12.48 23.27 -19.99
CA ASP A 448 -13.53 23.73 -19.07
C ASP A 448 -12.95 24.27 -17.75
N ASN A 449 -13.72 25.13 -17.08
CA ASN A 449 -13.32 25.78 -15.84
C ASN A 449 -13.79 25.05 -14.57
N PHE A 450 -14.04 23.74 -14.65
CA PHE A 450 -14.44 22.88 -13.55
C PHE A 450 -13.97 21.44 -13.78
N ILE A 451 -13.71 20.70 -12.69
CA ILE A 451 -13.52 19.25 -12.68
C ILE A 451 -14.12 18.75 -11.36
N GLY A 452 -15.13 17.88 -11.39
CA GLY A 452 -15.79 17.38 -10.18
C GLY A 452 -16.36 18.51 -9.32
N LEU A 453 -15.92 18.60 -8.06
CA LEU A 453 -16.25 19.71 -7.13
C LEU A 453 -15.34 20.94 -7.34
N GLY A 454 -14.16 20.76 -7.95
CA GLY A 454 -13.20 21.81 -8.22
C GLY A 454 -13.66 22.84 -9.25
N ARG A 455 -13.22 24.09 -9.09
CA ARG A 455 -13.51 25.23 -9.97
C ARG A 455 -12.23 25.99 -10.28
N SER A 456 -12.11 26.50 -11.50
CA SER A 456 -11.04 27.44 -11.82
C SER A 456 -11.20 28.70 -10.99
N THR A 457 -10.14 29.13 -10.31
CA THR A 457 -10.10 30.42 -9.60
C THR A 457 -9.61 31.56 -10.49
N LEU A 458 -9.70 31.40 -11.82
CA LEU A 458 -9.46 32.47 -12.81
C LEU A 458 -10.75 32.92 -13.48
N SER A 459 -11.58 31.99 -13.96
CA SER A 459 -12.85 32.29 -14.65
C SER A 459 -14.10 31.80 -13.90
N GLY A 460 -13.94 31.09 -12.79
CA GLY A 460 -15.02 30.55 -11.96
C GLY A 460 -14.96 31.07 -10.52
N GLN A 461 -15.92 30.62 -9.72
CA GLN A 461 -16.00 30.86 -8.27
C GLN A 461 -15.72 29.54 -7.54
N SER A 462 -14.81 29.52 -6.57
CA SER A 462 -14.53 28.31 -5.79
C SER A 462 -15.71 27.99 -4.87
N LEU A 463 -15.97 26.69 -4.64
CA LEU A 463 -16.93 26.27 -3.61
C LEU A 463 -16.51 26.72 -2.20
N SER A 464 -15.22 26.99 -1.98
CA SER A 464 -14.69 27.61 -0.76
C SER A 464 -15.11 29.08 -0.53
N GLU A 465 -15.66 29.74 -1.55
CA GLU A 465 -16.30 31.06 -1.44
C GLU A 465 -17.82 30.95 -1.18
N VAL A 466 -18.43 29.86 -1.67
CA VAL A 466 -19.87 29.60 -1.57
C VAL A 466 -20.25 29.07 -0.18
N PHE A 467 -19.46 28.15 0.37
CA PHE A 467 -19.74 27.53 1.66
C PHE A 467 -18.93 28.15 2.80
N LEU A 468 -19.63 28.58 3.86
CA LEU A 468 -19.00 29.17 5.05
C LEU A 468 -18.02 28.20 5.75
N ASN A 469 -18.34 26.90 5.79
CA ASN A 469 -17.44 25.85 6.26
C ASN A 469 -17.35 24.72 5.22
N MET A 470 -16.35 24.81 4.35
CA MET A 470 -16.09 23.80 3.32
C MET A 470 -15.68 22.44 3.91
N LYS A 471 -15.05 22.39 5.10
CA LYS A 471 -14.63 21.13 5.73
C LYS A 471 -15.83 20.29 6.15
N ASP A 472 -16.81 20.89 6.82
CA ASP A 472 -18.05 20.21 7.21
C ASP A 472 -18.82 19.73 5.97
N LYS A 473 -18.84 20.53 4.89
CA LYS A 473 -19.54 20.18 3.66
C LYS A 473 -18.90 18.99 2.95
N ILE A 474 -17.57 18.91 2.91
CA ILE A 474 -16.85 17.73 2.41
C ILE A 474 -17.15 16.48 3.24
N LEU A 475 -17.22 16.59 4.57
CA LEU A 475 -17.59 15.47 5.44
C LEU A 475 -19.05 15.03 5.25
N ALA A 476 -19.96 15.95 4.91
CA ALA A 476 -21.34 15.62 4.56
C ALA A 476 -21.44 14.88 3.20
N TRP A 477 -20.62 15.25 2.22
CA TRP A 477 -20.53 14.59 0.91
C TRP A 477 -19.70 13.29 0.91
N LYS A 478 -19.05 12.92 2.02
CA LYS A 478 -18.19 11.73 2.10
C LYS A 478 -18.88 10.43 1.64
N PRO A 479 -20.15 10.13 1.98
CA PRO A 479 -20.85 8.96 1.45
C PRO A 479 -21.04 9.00 -0.08
N ASP A 480 -21.29 10.17 -0.67
CA ASP A 480 -21.41 10.35 -2.13
C ASP A 480 -20.08 10.16 -2.84
N ILE A 481 -19.01 10.72 -2.28
CA ILE A 481 -17.65 10.56 -2.81
C ILE A 481 -17.20 9.10 -2.73
N ILE A 482 -17.55 8.37 -1.66
CA ILE A 482 -17.29 6.93 -1.56
C ILE A 482 -18.09 6.14 -2.61
N ARG A 483 -19.30 6.58 -2.98
CA ARG A 483 -20.07 5.95 -4.08
C ARG A 483 -19.41 6.10 -5.45
N LEU A 484 -18.58 7.12 -5.69
CA LEU A 484 -17.87 7.33 -6.96
C LEU A 484 -16.85 6.21 -7.27
N TRP A 485 -16.37 5.46 -6.26
CA TRP A 485 -15.56 4.26 -6.51
C TRP A 485 -16.34 3.16 -7.27
N ASN A 486 -17.67 3.24 -7.31
CA ASN A 486 -18.55 2.30 -8.02
C ASN A 486 -18.28 0.82 -7.66
N PHE A 487 -18.19 0.54 -6.35
CA PHE A 487 -18.06 -0.85 -5.87
C PHE A 487 -19.30 -1.69 -6.26
N PRO A 488 -19.12 -2.89 -6.83
CA PRO A 488 -20.22 -3.80 -7.14
C PRO A 488 -21.08 -4.14 -5.92
N LYS A 489 -22.40 -4.01 -6.07
CA LYS A 489 -23.38 -4.49 -5.06
C LYS A 489 -23.83 -5.93 -5.30
N GLU A 490 -23.58 -6.45 -6.49
CA GLU A 490 -23.85 -7.83 -6.87
C GLU A 490 -22.77 -8.36 -7.81
N MET A 491 -22.63 -9.69 -7.86
CA MET A 491 -21.75 -10.41 -8.77
C MET A 491 -22.57 -11.60 -9.29
N LYS A 492 -23.23 -11.43 -10.44
CA LYS A 492 -24.03 -12.49 -11.10
C LYS A 492 -23.25 -13.15 -12.23
N ASP A 493 -22.74 -12.31 -13.13
CA ASP A 493 -21.86 -12.69 -14.23
C ASP A 493 -20.49 -12.05 -14.00
N PHE A 494 -19.41 -12.77 -14.32
CA PHE A 494 -18.06 -12.28 -14.21
C PHE A 494 -17.16 -12.82 -15.33
N THR A 495 -16.10 -12.08 -15.66
CA THR A 495 -15.12 -12.47 -16.68
C THR A 495 -13.73 -12.45 -16.07
N VAL A 496 -13.00 -13.57 -16.18
CA VAL A 496 -11.58 -13.69 -15.85
C VAL A 496 -10.76 -13.46 -17.12
N ASP A 497 -9.88 -12.46 -17.08
CA ASP A 497 -8.91 -12.14 -18.12
C ASP A 497 -7.54 -12.65 -17.67
N ARG A 498 -7.13 -13.80 -18.21
CA ARG A 498 -5.86 -14.44 -17.86
C ARG A 498 -4.67 -13.59 -18.26
N ASP A 499 -4.74 -12.96 -19.42
CA ASP A 499 -3.59 -12.31 -20.05
C ASP A 499 -3.32 -10.95 -19.39
N LYS A 500 -4.36 -10.26 -18.89
CA LYS A 500 -4.23 -9.09 -18.01
C LYS A 500 -4.11 -9.43 -16.52
N ASN A 501 -4.34 -10.69 -16.13
CA ASN A 501 -4.47 -11.13 -14.74
C ASN A 501 -5.51 -10.31 -13.96
N THR A 502 -6.71 -10.14 -14.51
CA THR A 502 -7.83 -9.43 -13.86
C THR A 502 -9.12 -10.24 -13.86
N ILE A 503 -10.04 -9.85 -12.97
CA ILE A 503 -11.44 -10.28 -13.00
C ILE A 503 -12.35 -9.04 -13.06
N ALA A 504 -13.34 -9.07 -13.94
CA ALA A 504 -14.32 -8.02 -14.10
C ALA A 504 -15.75 -8.53 -13.79
N PHE A 505 -16.50 -7.77 -13.01
CA PHE A 505 -17.91 -8.00 -12.71
C PHE A 505 -18.63 -6.68 -12.41
N SER A 506 -19.90 -6.59 -12.84
CA SER A 506 -20.79 -5.45 -12.58
C SER A 506 -20.18 -4.06 -12.91
N GLY A 507 -19.41 -4.00 -14.00
CA GLY A 507 -18.77 -2.78 -14.49
C GLY A 507 -17.41 -2.44 -13.88
N SER A 508 -16.96 -3.18 -12.85
CA SER A 508 -15.70 -2.93 -12.15
C SER A 508 -14.70 -4.07 -12.38
N SER A 509 -13.40 -3.76 -12.31
CA SER A 509 -12.30 -4.70 -12.59
C SER A 509 -11.28 -4.71 -11.45
N PHE A 510 -10.79 -5.90 -11.10
CA PHE A 510 -9.92 -6.17 -9.96
C PHE A 510 -8.70 -6.99 -10.39
N ARG A 511 -7.55 -6.78 -9.74
CA ARG A 511 -6.33 -7.57 -10.00
C ARG A 511 -6.45 -8.98 -9.39
N LEU A 512 -5.81 -9.97 -10.02
CA LEU A 512 -5.73 -11.35 -9.52
C LEU A 512 -4.39 -11.60 -8.80
N PRO A 513 -4.34 -12.53 -7.82
CA PRO A 513 -5.42 -13.38 -7.33
C PRO A 513 -6.42 -12.61 -6.45
N LEU A 514 -7.66 -13.11 -6.37
CA LEU A 514 -8.74 -12.45 -5.64
C LEU A 514 -9.67 -13.45 -4.95
N LEU A 515 -10.02 -13.19 -3.69
CA LEU A 515 -11.15 -13.79 -3.01
C LEU A 515 -12.29 -12.76 -2.98
N VAL A 516 -13.54 -13.21 -3.07
CA VAL A 516 -14.72 -12.34 -3.04
C VAL A 516 -15.77 -12.97 -2.14
N ARG A 517 -16.21 -12.27 -1.09
CA ARG A 517 -17.40 -12.65 -0.30
C ARG A 517 -18.64 -12.08 -0.97
N VAL A 518 -19.67 -12.91 -1.18
CA VAL A 518 -20.90 -12.52 -1.90
C VAL A 518 -22.13 -12.68 -1.01
N SER A 519 -22.81 -11.56 -0.76
CA SER A 519 -23.98 -11.47 0.11
C SER A 519 -25.14 -10.75 -0.60
N ALA A 520 -26.34 -10.82 -0.03
CA ALA A 520 -27.50 -10.13 -0.58
C ALA A 520 -27.27 -8.60 -0.59
N GLY A 521 -27.11 -8.01 -1.79
CA GLY A 521 -26.90 -6.57 -1.99
C GLY A 521 -25.49 -6.06 -1.62
N ARG A 522 -24.52 -6.95 -1.36
CA ARG A 522 -23.14 -6.59 -0.99
C ARG A 522 -22.13 -7.59 -1.56
N VAL A 523 -21.06 -7.08 -2.16
CA VAL A 523 -19.92 -7.88 -2.62
C VAL A 523 -18.66 -7.26 -2.04
N GLU A 524 -17.85 -8.08 -1.38
CA GLU A 524 -16.64 -7.65 -0.64
C GLU A 524 -15.41 -8.33 -1.27
N PRO A 525 -14.62 -7.61 -2.10
CA PRO A 525 -13.37 -8.09 -2.67
C PRO A 525 -12.24 -8.10 -1.64
N LEU A 526 -11.52 -9.21 -1.56
CA LEU A 526 -10.47 -9.51 -0.59
C LEU A 526 -9.18 -9.90 -1.34
N PRO A 527 -8.22 -8.98 -1.50
CA PRO A 527 -6.97 -9.24 -2.23
C PRO A 527 -5.92 -9.98 -1.39
N GLU A 528 -4.98 -10.61 -2.09
CA GLU A 528 -3.68 -10.99 -1.56
C GLU A 528 -2.71 -9.81 -1.73
N SER A 529 -2.10 -9.34 -0.64
CA SER A 529 -1.13 -8.23 -0.62
C SER A 529 -0.01 -8.51 0.40
N GLU A 530 1.03 -7.68 0.42
CA GLU A 530 2.17 -7.82 1.35
C GLU A 530 1.75 -7.84 2.83
N TYR A 531 0.60 -7.24 3.17
CA TYR A 531 0.07 -7.11 4.54
C TYR A 531 -1.25 -7.85 4.77
N SER A 532 -1.85 -8.49 3.76
CA SER A 532 -2.99 -9.39 3.97
C SER A 532 -2.53 -10.85 4.05
N ALA A 533 -3.25 -11.66 4.84
CA ALA A 533 -2.98 -13.09 4.88
C ALA A 533 -3.24 -13.71 3.49
N PRO A 534 -2.53 -14.79 3.10
CA PRO A 534 -2.82 -15.51 1.87
C PRO A 534 -4.31 -15.87 1.75
N LEU A 535 -4.88 -15.87 0.53
CA LEU A 535 -6.34 -15.98 0.33
C LEU A 535 -6.97 -17.19 1.02
N ARG A 536 -6.24 -18.30 1.12
CA ARG A 536 -6.66 -19.50 1.87
C ARG A 536 -6.92 -19.25 3.36
N TYR A 537 -6.10 -18.43 4.01
CA TYR A 537 -6.29 -18.03 5.41
C TYR A 537 -7.47 -17.08 5.55
N GLN A 538 -7.62 -16.09 4.65
CA GLN A 538 -8.77 -15.17 4.64
C GLN A 538 -10.09 -15.93 4.45
N LEU A 539 -10.12 -16.91 3.54
CA LEU A 539 -11.28 -17.78 3.33
C LEU A 539 -11.57 -18.64 4.57
N ALA A 540 -10.55 -19.13 5.28
CA ALA A 540 -10.73 -19.95 6.48
C ALA A 540 -11.30 -19.22 7.71
N ASP A 541 -11.55 -17.90 7.60
CA ASP A 541 -12.25 -17.09 8.59
C ASP A 541 -13.71 -16.75 8.17
N PHE A 542 -14.18 -17.28 7.04
CA PHE A 542 -15.58 -17.14 6.59
C PHE A 542 -16.51 -18.02 7.42
N ALA A 543 -17.74 -17.53 7.67
CA ALA A 543 -18.77 -18.35 8.29
C ALA A 543 -19.18 -19.52 7.38
N PRO A 544 -19.72 -20.64 7.93
CA PRO A 544 -20.07 -21.83 7.13
C PRO A 544 -21.03 -21.58 5.95
N ARG A 545 -21.80 -20.49 5.98
CA ARG A 545 -22.79 -20.07 4.98
C ARG A 545 -22.36 -18.89 4.11
N ASP A 546 -21.19 -18.31 4.35
CA ASP A 546 -20.72 -17.20 3.52
C ASP A 546 -20.44 -17.72 2.11
N ASN A 547 -21.08 -17.13 1.11
CA ASN A 547 -20.79 -17.47 -0.28
C ASN A 547 -19.46 -16.83 -0.68
N PHE A 548 -18.63 -17.57 -1.41
CA PHE A 548 -17.36 -17.07 -1.92
C PHE A 548 -17.19 -17.35 -3.41
N VAL A 549 -16.40 -16.49 -4.07
CA VAL A 549 -15.72 -16.77 -5.34
C VAL A 549 -14.23 -16.53 -5.11
N TRP A 550 -13.38 -17.52 -5.40
CA TRP A 550 -11.93 -17.46 -5.22
C TRP A 550 -11.25 -17.76 -6.55
N ILE A 551 -10.42 -16.83 -7.03
CA ILE A 551 -9.74 -16.91 -8.32
C ILE A 551 -8.24 -16.85 -8.07
N ASP A 552 -7.56 -17.97 -8.32
CA ASP A 552 -6.18 -18.20 -7.93
C ASP A 552 -5.57 -19.35 -8.75
N ARG A 553 -4.32 -19.70 -8.44
CA ARG A 553 -3.62 -20.85 -9.06
C ARG A 553 -4.32 -22.16 -8.71
N CYS A 554 -4.56 -23.01 -9.70
CA CYS A 554 -5.34 -24.23 -9.58
C CYS A 554 -4.88 -25.14 -8.43
N TYR A 555 -3.56 -25.33 -8.23
CA TYR A 555 -3.04 -26.18 -7.15
C TYR A 555 -3.56 -25.78 -5.76
N LYS A 556 -3.71 -24.47 -5.45
CA LYS A 556 -4.14 -23.98 -4.13
C LYS A 556 -5.56 -24.45 -3.76
N MET A 557 -6.45 -24.61 -4.75
CA MET A 557 -7.84 -25.04 -4.55
C MET A 557 -8.10 -26.49 -5.00
N GLY A 558 -7.31 -27.01 -5.94
CA GLY A 558 -7.36 -28.39 -6.40
C GLY A 558 -6.94 -29.39 -5.33
N GLN A 559 -5.91 -29.05 -4.54
CA GLN A 559 -5.50 -29.86 -3.37
C GLN A 559 -6.63 -30.02 -2.34
N LEU A 560 -7.55 -29.04 -2.25
CA LEU A 560 -8.70 -29.05 -1.33
C LEU A 560 -9.91 -29.78 -1.92
N TRP A 561 -10.29 -29.46 -3.17
CA TRP A 561 -11.60 -29.81 -3.72
C TRP A 561 -11.57 -30.41 -5.14
N SER A 562 -10.41 -30.52 -5.80
CA SER A 562 -10.31 -31.09 -7.15
C SER A 562 -8.93 -31.71 -7.43
N GLN A 563 -8.79 -32.99 -7.08
CA GLN A 563 -7.55 -33.76 -7.26
C GLN A 563 -6.92 -33.67 -8.66
N PRO A 564 -7.67 -33.69 -9.79
CA PRO A 564 -7.10 -33.52 -11.13
C PRO A 564 -6.39 -32.18 -11.37
N LEU A 565 -6.68 -31.16 -10.54
CA LEU A 565 -6.13 -29.82 -10.64
C LEU A 565 -5.10 -29.50 -9.54
N ALA A 566 -4.81 -30.46 -8.65
CA ALA A 566 -3.96 -30.28 -7.45
C ALA A 566 -2.49 -29.93 -7.75
N LEU A 567 -2.04 -30.09 -8.99
CA LEU A 567 -0.68 -29.76 -9.46
C LEU A 567 -0.67 -28.71 -10.60
N SER A 568 -1.83 -28.22 -11.04
CA SER A 568 -1.87 -27.23 -12.12
C SER A 568 -1.49 -25.84 -11.63
N THR A 569 -0.63 -25.15 -12.38
CA THR A 569 -0.25 -23.75 -12.16
C THR A 569 -1.08 -22.77 -13.01
N ASP A 570 -2.09 -23.26 -13.74
CA ASP A 570 -3.07 -22.41 -14.42
C ASP A 570 -3.95 -21.64 -13.42
N TRP A 571 -4.79 -20.75 -13.94
CA TRP A 571 -5.84 -20.13 -13.15
C TRP A 571 -7.05 -21.05 -13.02
N CYS A 572 -7.63 -21.07 -11.83
CA CYS A 572 -8.91 -21.70 -11.55
C CYS A 572 -9.82 -20.72 -10.81
N VAL A 573 -11.12 -20.98 -10.92
CA VAL A 573 -12.17 -20.32 -10.15
C VAL A 573 -12.81 -21.37 -9.25
N SER A 574 -12.82 -21.14 -7.95
CA SER A 574 -13.64 -21.88 -7.01
C SER A 574 -14.81 -21.02 -6.53
N GLN A 575 -15.98 -21.62 -6.36
CA GLN A 575 -17.13 -20.96 -5.76
C GLN A 575 -18.00 -21.92 -4.94
N GLY A 576 -18.64 -21.40 -3.89
CA GLY A 576 -19.50 -22.18 -3.00
C GLY A 576 -19.61 -21.57 -1.61
N GLN A 577 -19.83 -22.42 -0.61
CA GLN A 577 -19.89 -22.09 0.83
C GLN A 577 -19.00 -23.08 1.58
N LEU A 578 -18.22 -22.68 2.60
CA LEU A 578 -17.29 -23.62 3.26
C LEU A 578 -17.95 -24.80 3.98
N GLY A 579 -19.17 -24.62 4.50
CA GLY A 579 -19.96 -25.71 5.08
C GLY A 579 -20.86 -26.45 4.08
N GLY A 580 -21.00 -25.90 2.87
CA GLY A 580 -21.86 -26.42 1.81
C GLY A 580 -21.08 -27.19 0.74
N GLU A 581 -21.50 -27.07 -0.52
CA GLU A 581 -20.73 -27.54 -1.68
C GLU A 581 -19.74 -26.47 -2.17
N GLN A 582 -18.62 -26.92 -2.72
CA GLN A 582 -17.62 -26.11 -3.41
C GLN A 582 -17.41 -26.69 -4.81
N THR A 583 -17.30 -25.83 -5.82
CA THR A 583 -16.92 -26.20 -7.17
C THR A 583 -15.55 -25.62 -7.49
N VAL A 584 -14.77 -26.29 -8.34
CA VAL A 584 -13.49 -25.79 -8.87
C VAL A 584 -13.54 -25.93 -10.39
N GLN A 585 -13.32 -24.84 -11.12
CA GLN A 585 -13.39 -24.77 -12.57
C GLN A 585 -12.08 -24.20 -13.12
N HIS A 586 -11.54 -24.84 -14.16
CA HIS A 586 -10.32 -24.43 -14.83
C HIS A 586 -10.58 -23.27 -15.81
N VAL A 587 -9.70 -22.26 -15.80
CA VAL A 587 -9.75 -21.10 -16.70
C VAL A 587 -9.10 -21.50 -18.03
N ASP A 588 -9.85 -22.25 -18.84
CA ASP A 588 -9.40 -22.86 -20.09
C ASP A 588 -9.12 -21.86 -21.24
N LYS A 589 -9.53 -20.59 -21.06
CA LYS A 589 -9.51 -19.54 -22.09
C LYS A 589 -8.87 -18.26 -21.57
N ALA A 590 -8.31 -17.47 -22.49
CA ALA A 590 -7.78 -16.13 -22.20
C ALA A 590 -8.85 -15.19 -21.60
N GLN A 591 -10.07 -15.29 -22.11
CA GLN A 591 -11.28 -14.65 -21.57
C GLN A 591 -12.25 -15.76 -21.15
N TRP A 592 -12.37 -16.00 -19.85
CA TRP A 592 -13.26 -17.03 -19.30
C TRP A 592 -14.45 -16.38 -18.61
N LYS A 593 -15.67 -16.84 -18.91
CA LYS A 593 -16.91 -16.25 -18.37
C LYS A 593 -17.56 -17.19 -17.37
N GLY A 594 -17.73 -16.72 -16.15
CA GLY A 594 -18.39 -17.42 -15.06
C GLY A 594 -19.73 -16.78 -14.69
N LYS A 595 -20.55 -17.56 -14.00
CA LYS A 595 -21.72 -17.09 -13.26
C LYS A 595 -21.62 -17.55 -11.82
N THR A 596 -22.12 -16.74 -10.90
CA THR A 596 -22.25 -17.17 -9.51
C THR A 596 -23.40 -18.15 -9.37
N ALA A 597 -23.14 -19.27 -8.70
CA ALA A 597 -24.06 -20.38 -8.53
C ALA A 597 -23.93 -20.91 -7.09
N PHE A 598 -24.66 -20.28 -6.18
CA PHE A 598 -24.71 -20.67 -4.77
C PHE A 598 -25.97 -21.49 -4.52
N ASN A 599 -25.80 -22.79 -4.28
CA ASN A 599 -26.89 -23.68 -3.90
C ASN A 599 -27.11 -23.58 -2.38
N ASP A 600 -28.37 -23.45 -1.96
CA ASP A 600 -28.78 -23.59 -0.55
C ASP A 600 -28.61 -25.06 -0.12
N THR A 601 -27.39 -25.42 0.25
CA THR A 601 -27.00 -26.77 0.65
C THR A 601 -27.08 -26.95 2.16
N VAL A 602 -27.28 -28.20 2.61
CA VAL A 602 -27.27 -28.53 4.03
C VAL A 602 -25.84 -28.33 4.56
N ILE A 603 -25.68 -27.39 5.49
CA ILE A 603 -24.40 -27.11 6.13
C ILE A 603 -23.95 -28.29 6.98
N ASP A 604 -22.80 -28.86 6.62
CA ASP A 604 -22.12 -29.94 7.33
C ASP A 604 -20.96 -29.34 8.16
N THR A 605 -21.12 -29.32 9.48
CA THR A 605 -20.10 -28.81 10.42
C THR A 605 -18.78 -29.57 10.34
N ALA A 606 -18.81 -30.88 10.05
CA ALA A 606 -17.60 -31.68 9.93
C ALA A 606 -16.88 -31.40 8.60
N ARG A 607 -17.62 -31.12 7.51
CA ARG A 607 -17.07 -30.62 6.25
C ARG A 607 -16.45 -29.23 6.42
N TYR A 608 -17.17 -28.32 7.07
CA TYR A 608 -16.67 -26.99 7.39
C TYR A 608 -15.34 -27.05 8.16
N GLN A 609 -15.28 -27.84 9.24
CA GLN A 609 -14.05 -27.98 10.03
C GLN A 609 -12.89 -28.55 9.19
N ARG A 610 -13.11 -29.63 8.43
CA ARG A 610 -12.08 -30.18 7.52
C ARG A 610 -11.59 -29.15 6.50
N ASN A 611 -12.49 -28.37 5.91
CA ASN A 611 -12.12 -27.31 4.96
C ASN A 611 -11.26 -26.23 5.63
N VAL A 612 -11.65 -25.74 6.82
CA VAL A 612 -10.90 -24.75 7.60
C VAL A 612 -9.53 -25.27 8.03
N ASP A 613 -9.45 -26.52 8.49
CA ASP A 613 -8.19 -27.16 8.91
C ASP A 613 -7.23 -27.26 7.71
N MET A 614 -7.71 -27.77 6.57
CA MET A 614 -6.92 -27.90 5.33
C MET A 614 -6.45 -26.54 4.80
N LEU A 615 -7.31 -25.51 4.82
CA LEU A 615 -6.96 -24.14 4.41
C LEU A 615 -5.88 -23.51 5.28
N LYS A 616 -5.67 -23.98 6.52
CA LYS A 616 -4.74 -23.42 7.51
C LYS A 616 -3.37 -24.14 7.58
N ILE A 617 -3.20 -25.29 6.91
CA ILE A 617 -1.92 -26.04 6.79
C ILE A 617 -0.80 -25.12 6.24
N SER A 618 0.44 -25.25 6.72
CA SER A 618 1.58 -24.47 6.18
C SER A 618 1.95 -24.91 4.76
N ASP A 619 2.44 -24.01 3.91
CA ASP A 619 2.85 -24.32 2.53
C ASP A 619 3.89 -25.44 2.44
N ASN A 620 4.70 -25.66 3.50
CA ASN A 620 5.69 -26.74 3.57
C ASN A 620 5.15 -28.05 4.16
N ASP A 621 3.96 -28.04 4.77
CA ASP A 621 3.30 -29.20 5.38
C ASP A 621 2.25 -29.83 4.44
N ILE A 622 1.86 -29.14 3.37
CA ILE A 622 1.01 -29.66 2.29
C ILE A 622 1.67 -30.89 1.64
N ARG A 623 0.89 -31.96 1.43
CA ARG A 623 1.31 -33.16 0.69
C ARG A 623 0.39 -33.42 -0.50
N TYR A 624 0.97 -33.89 -1.60
CA TYR A 624 0.27 -34.17 -2.86
C TYR A 624 0.69 -35.50 -3.49
N LYS A 625 -0.11 -36.03 -4.41
CA LYS A 625 0.20 -37.27 -5.13
C LYS A 625 0.97 -36.97 -6.41
N ALA A 626 2.26 -37.32 -6.45
CA ALA A 626 3.10 -37.25 -7.64
C ALA A 626 4.33 -38.16 -7.48
N ASP A 627 4.80 -38.76 -8.58
CA ASP A 627 6.03 -39.57 -8.59
C ASP A 627 7.32 -38.74 -8.44
N SER A 628 7.22 -37.41 -8.35
CA SER A 628 8.33 -36.47 -8.31
C SER A 628 8.01 -35.27 -7.43
N PHE A 629 9.05 -34.65 -6.88
CA PHE A 629 8.94 -33.37 -6.18
C PHE A 629 8.93 -32.25 -7.22
N ILE A 630 7.74 -31.70 -7.46
CA ILE A 630 7.50 -30.54 -8.32
C ILE A 630 7.63 -29.27 -7.47
N PHE A 631 8.57 -28.38 -7.82
CA PHE A 631 8.91 -27.25 -6.97
C PHE A 631 8.04 -26.01 -7.20
N ASN A 632 7.42 -25.84 -8.38
CA ASN A 632 6.61 -24.65 -8.71
C ASN A 632 5.19 -24.61 -8.09
N VAL A 633 4.83 -25.61 -7.28
CA VAL A 633 3.60 -25.67 -6.48
C VAL A 633 3.92 -25.69 -4.98
N ALA A 634 2.95 -25.34 -4.13
CA ALA A 634 3.08 -25.49 -2.67
C ALA A 634 3.04 -26.97 -2.24
N GLY A 635 3.70 -27.28 -1.12
CA GLY A 635 3.85 -28.64 -0.60
C GLY A 635 5.04 -29.42 -1.18
N ALA A 636 4.95 -30.74 -1.01
CA ALA A 636 5.85 -31.78 -1.52
C ALA A 636 5.04 -33.08 -1.76
N PRO A 637 5.57 -34.09 -2.49
CA PRO A 637 4.84 -35.34 -2.68
C PRO A 637 4.69 -36.14 -1.38
N GLU A 638 3.70 -37.05 -1.30
CA GLU A 638 3.36 -37.86 -0.10
C GLU A 638 4.56 -38.64 0.47
N GLU A 639 5.53 -39.02 -0.38
CA GLU A 639 6.77 -39.71 -0.02
C GLU A 639 7.78 -38.82 0.72
N VAL A 640 7.66 -37.49 0.62
CA VAL A 640 8.54 -36.53 1.31
C VAL A 640 7.96 -36.23 2.68
N LYS A 641 8.67 -36.63 3.73
CA LYS A 641 8.29 -36.37 5.12
C LYS A 641 8.48 -34.89 5.48
N GLN A 642 9.61 -34.29 5.13
CA GLN A 642 9.90 -32.86 5.35
C GLN A 642 11.02 -32.36 4.44
N PHE A 643 11.12 -31.03 4.27
CA PHE A 643 12.19 -30.39 3.50
C PHE A 643 12.57 -29.02 4.06
N SER A 644 13.80 -28.57 3.81
CA SER A 644 14.34 -27.27 4.27
C SER A 644 15.38 -26.69 3.30
N GLY A 645 15.79 -25.44 3.52
CA GLY A 645 16.80 -24.74 2.70
C GLY A 645 16.28 -24.22 1.35
N ILE A 646 14.96 -24.19 1.12
CA ILE A 646 14.34 -23.72 -0.12
C ILE A 646 13.33 -22.59 0.11
N SER A 647 13.24 -21.69 -0.87
CA SER A 647 12.31 -20.56 -0.90
C SER A 647 10.86 -20.98 -1.18
N ARG A 648 9.95 -20.01 -1.08
CA ARG A 648 8.57 -20.09 -1.59
C ARG A 648 8.52 -20.45 -3.09
N PRO A 649 7.46 -21.11 -3.58
CA PRO A 649 7.29 -21.41 -5.00
C PRO A 649 7.21 -20.14 -5.87
N GLU A 650 7.87 -20.20 -7.01
CA GLU A 650 7.79 -19.27 -8.14
C GLU A 650 7.20 -20.03 -9.35
N SER A 651 6.73 -19.34 -10.39
CA SER A 651 6.01 -19.97 -11.52
C SER A 651 6.79 -21.08 -12.26
N TRP A 652 8.12 -21.04 -12.19
CA TRP A 652 9.05 -21.97 -12.84
C TRP A 652 9.65 -23.02 -11.88
N GLY A 653 9.63 -22.80 -10.55
CA GLY A 653 10.35 -23.64 -9.58
C GLY A 653 10.56 -23.00 -8.21
N ARG A 654 11.59 -23.43 -7.46
CA ARG A 654 12.04 -22.81 -6.20
C ARG A 654 13.56 -22.65 -6.17
N TRP A 655 14.02 -21.57 -5.57
CA TRP A 655 15.44 -21.39 -5.26
C TRP A 655 15.83 -22.05 -3.93
N SER A 656 17.03 -22.64 -3.86
CA SER A 656 17.75 -22.82 -2.59
C SER A 656 18.00 -21.45 -1.95
N ASN A 657 17.95 -21.34 -0.62
CA ASN A 657 18.21 -20.08 0.08
C ASN A 657 18.99 -20.32 1.36
N ALA A 658 20.25 -19.88 1.42
CA ALA A 658 21.15 -20.12 2.55
C ALA A 658 20.62 -19.50 3.87
N GLN A 659 19.85 -18.42 3.81
CA GLN A 659 19.17 -17.83 4.97
C GLN A 659 18.12 -18.75 5.61
N LEU A 660 17.59 -19.72 4.84
CA LEU A 660 16.66 -20.76 5.32
C LEU A 660 17.38 -22.08 5.62
N GLY A 661 18.69 -22.15 5.39
CA GLY A 661 19.54 -23.31 5.55
C GLY A 661 20.62 -23.38 4.47
N ASN A 662 21.88 -23.51 4.88
CA ASN A 662 23.06 -23.60 3.99
C ASN A 662 23.03 -24.79 3.01
N GLU A 663 22.15 -25.76 3.24
CA GLU A 663 21.93 -26.93 2.40
C GLU A 663 20.43 -27.11 2.15
N VAL A 664 20.09 -27.57 0.95
CA VAL A 664 18.76 -28.08 0.63
C VAL A 664 18.69 -29.50 1.15
N LYS A 665 17.73 -29.77 2.05
CA LYS A 665 17.55 -31.09 2.65
C LYS A 665 16.14 -31.59 2.40
N ILE A 666 16.03 -32.81 1.91
CA ILE A 666 14.76 -33.49 1.62
C ILE A 666 14.80 -34.84 2.35
N GLU A 667 13.94 -35.00 3.34
CA GLU A 667 13.78 -36.25 4.09
C GLU A 667 12.52 -36.98 3.59
N TYR A 668 12.70 -38.22 3.14
CA TYR A 668 11.65 -39.10 2.69
C TYR A 668 11.06 -39.92 3.86
N ALA A 669 9.78 -40.26 3.78
CA ALA A 669 9.06 -41.04 4.79
C ALA A 669 9.60 -42.48 4.91
N HIS A 670 10.24 -42.98 3.86
CA HIS A 670 10.89 -44.29 3.79
C HIS A 670 12.32 -44.15 3.27
N PRO A 671 13.23 -45.11 3.57
CA PRO A 671 14.54 -45.19 2.95
C PRO A 671 14.47 -45.10 1.42
N LEU A 672 15.38 -44.34 0.81
CA LEU A 672 15.57 -44.34 -0.64
C LEU A 672 16.06 -45.74 -1.09
N PRO A 673 15.78 -46.16 -2.34
CA PRO A 673 16.17 -47.48 -2.84
C PRO A 673 17.67 -47.76 -2.68
N GLU A 674 18.07 -49.02 -2.62
CA GLU A 674 19.49 -49.39 -2.49
C GLU A 674 20.31 -49.03 -3.73
N GLN A 675 19.68 -49.01 -4.92
CA GLN A 675 20.23 -48.46 -6.15
C GLN A 675 19.14 -47.65 -6.87
N PHE A 676 19.44 -46.40 -7.22
CA PHE A 676 18.50 -45.54 -7.94
C PHE A 676 19.23 -44.48 -8.76
N ASP A 677 18.45 -43.89 -9.66
CA ASP A 677 18.78 -42.69 -10.40
C ASP A 677 18.03 -41.50 -9.81
N LEU A 678 18.77 -40.46 -9.50
CA LEU A 678 18.27 -39.17 -9.06
C LEU A 678 18.23 -38.24 -10.28
N VAL A 679 17.04 -38.04 -10.83
CA VAL A 679 16.82 -37.14 -11.97
C VAL A 679 16.48 -35.76 -11.42
N ILE A 680 17.29 -34.76 -11.76
CA ILE A 680 17.16 -33.38 -11.27
C ILE A 680 17.01 -32.45 -12.46
N THR A 681 15.91 -31.69 -12.52
CA THR A 681 15.73 -30.58 -13.46
C THR A 681 15.95 -29.27 -12.72
N ALA A 682 17.05 -28.57 -13.02
CA ALA A 682 17.51 -27.40 -12.26
C ALA A 682 18.37 -26.43 -13.10
N ARG A 683 18.66 -25.27 -12.51
CA ARG A 683 19.60 -24.24 -12.97
C ARG A 683 20.47 -23.71 -11.83
N ALA A 684 21.61 -23.12 -12.13
CA ALA A 684 22.44 -22.41 -11.17
C ALA A 684 22.05 -20.92 -11.06
N TYR A 685 22.45 -20.27 -9.96
CA TYR A 685 22.40 -18.81 -9.80
C TYR A 685 23.80 -18.19 -9.82
N GLY A 686 24.02 -17.21 -10.69
CA GLY A 686 25.22 -16.38 -10.73
C GLY A 686 26.53 -17.21 -10.81
N PRO A 687 27.47 -17.04 -9.87
CA PRO A 687 28.76 -17.73 -9.90
C PRO A 687 28.67 -19.23 -9.60
N ASN A 688 27.51 -19.77 -9.20
CA ASN A 688 27.31 -21.22 -9.11
C ASN A 688 27.23 -21.88 -10.50
N ALA A 689 27.04 -21.12 -11.57
CA ALA A 689 26.98 -21.64 -12.93
C ALA A 689 28.30 -22.30 -13.34
N ASN A 690 28.21 -23.53 -13.82
CA ASN A 690 29.32 -24.40 -14.20
C ASN A 690 30.28 -24.77 -13.04
N LYS A 691 29.90 -24.51 -11.77
CA LYS A 691 30.60 -25.05 -10.60
C LYS A 691 30.03 -26.42 -10.20
N PRO A 692 30.84 -27.31 -9.60
CA PRO A 692 30.34 -28.55 -9.01
C PRO A 692 29.52 -28.26 -7.75
N VAL A 693 28.31 -28.81 -7.70
CA VAL A 693 27.36 -28.74 -6.60
C VAL A 693 27.27 -30.13 -5.96
N PRO A 694 27.77 -30.34 -4.73
CA PRO A 694 27.66 -31.62 -4.04
C PRO A 694 26.21 -32.04 -3.78
N VAL A 695 25.90 -33.28 -4.15
CA VAL A 695 24.62 -33.97 -3.88
C VAL A 695 24.93 -35.24 -3.09
N ARG A 696 24.29 -35.43 -1.93
CA ARG A 696 24.61 -36.48 -0.97
C ARG A 696 23.41 -37.33 -0.62
N VAL A 697 23.63 -38.64 -0.50
CA VAL A 697 22.68 -39.62 0.04
C VAL A 697 23.44 -40.61 0.91
N GLY A 698 23.20 -40.55 2.23
CA GLY A 698 23.94 -41.37 3.19
C GLY A 698 25.43 -41.04 3.17
N SER A 699 26.28 -42.03 2.87
CA SER A 699 27.73 -41.85 2.71
C SER A 699 28.19 -41.58 1.28
N GLN A 700 27.29 -41.61 0.28
CA GLN A 700 27.64 -41.31 -1.11
C GLN A 700 27.49 -39.81 -1.41
N GLU A 701 28.41 -39.28 -2.21
CA GLU A 701 28.41 -37.92 -2.75
C GLU A 701 28.66 -37.96 -4.25
N GLN A 702 27.91 -37.16 -5.03
CA GLN A 702 28.14 -36.93 -6.45
C GLN A 702 28.09 -35.44 -6.77
N MET A 703 28.76 -35.03 -7.84
CA MET A 703 28.84 -33.63 -8.25
C MET A 703 27.87 -33.36 -9.39
N LEU A 704 26.94 -32.43 -9.17
CA LEU A 704 26.04 -31.88 -10.18
C LEU A 704 26.66 -30.61 -10.77
N THR A 705 26.58 -30.40 -12.08
CA THR A 705 27.07 -29.17 -12.73
C THR A 705 25.95 -28.54 -13.55
N LEU A 706 25.52 -27.34 -13.17
CA LEU A 706 24.36 -26.66 -13.76
C LEU A 706 24.78 -25.38 -14.49
N GLY A 707 24.16 -25.10 -15.64
CA GLY A 707 24.23 -23.79 -16.30
C GLY A 707 23.25 -22.77 -15.71
N ASN A 708 23.20 -21.55 -16.27
CA ASN A 708 22.19 -20.55 -15.90
C ASN A 708 20.78 -20.93 -16.39
N ASP A 709 20.70 -21.71 -17.47
CA ASP A 709 19.46 -22.23 -18.04
C ASP A 709 19.02 -23.53 -17.36
N VAL A 710 17.71 -23.80 -17.40
CA VAL A 710 17.14 -25.04 -16.85
C VAL A 710 17.60 -26.23 -17.69
N SER A 711 18.18 -27.23 -17.01
CA SER A 711 18.67 -28.47 -17.62
C SER A 711 18.37 -29.67 -16.72
N THR A 712 18.20 -30.84 -17.33
CA THR A 712 17.95 -32.11 -16.61
C THR A 712 19.21 -32.95 -16.57
N HIS A 713 19.57 -33.41 -15.37
CA HIS A 713 20.75 -34.24 -15.10
C HIS A 713 20.33 -35.50 -14.35
N THR A 714 21.09 -36.58 -14.52
CA THR A 714 20.87 -37.83 -13.79
C THR A 714 22.11 -38.18 -12.98
N LEU A 715 21.93 -38.46 -11.69
CA LEU A 715 22.98 -38.90 -10.77
C LEU A 715 22.69 -40.32 -10.29
N HIS A 716 23.71 -41.15 -10.17
CA HIS A 716 23.58 -42.61 -10.07
C HIS A 716 23.96 -43.11 -8.67
N PHE A 717 23.04 -43.08 -7.70
CA PHE A 717 23.34 -43.40 -6.29
C PHE A 717 23.22 -44.89 -5.94
N GLU A 718 24.14 -45.34 -5.08
CA GLU A 718 24.04 -46.57 -4.28
C GLU A 718 23.81 -46.17 -2.81
N ASN A 719 22.86 -46.78 -2.12
CA ASN A 719 22.47 -46.40 -0.75
C ASN A 719 22.52 -47.60 0.22
N PRO A 720 23.69 -48.21 0.45
CA PRO A 720 23.83 -49.35 1.37
C PRO A 720 23.48 -48.99 2.81
N SER A 721 23.59 -47.71 3.18
CA SER A 721 23.16 -47.17 4.47
C SER A 721 21.64 -47.10 4.66
N ARG A 722 20.84 -47.34 3.60
CA ARG A 722 19.38 -47.14 3.58
C ARG A 722 18.96 -45.77 4.14
N SER A 723 19.70 -44.73 3.76
CA SER A 723 19.37 -43.34 4.07
C SER A 723 18.03 -42.96 3.44
N ASN A 724 17.23 -42.19 4.17
CA ASN A 724 16.01 -41.55 3.68
C ASN A 724 16.23 -40.06 3.36
N THR A 725 17.47 -39.56 3.40
CA THR A 725 17.77 -38.13 3.27
C THR A 725 18.60 -37.87 2.02
N LEU A 726 18.12 -36.94 1.20
CA LEU A 726 18.84 -36.29 0.10
C LEU A 726 19.28 -34.89 0.56
N VAL A 727 20.55 -34.56 0.35
CA VAL A 727 21.11 -33.23 0.65
C VAL A 727 21.78 -32.65 -0.61
N ILE A 728 21.53 -31.39 -0.93
CA ILE A 728 22.19 -30.65 -2.01
C ILE A 728 22.82 -29.40 -1.40
N VAL A 729 24.11 -29.17 -1.67
CA VAL A 729 24.88 -28.07 -1.06
C VAL A 729 25.33 -27.09 -2.16
N PRO A 730 24.61 -25.96 -2.37
CA PRO A 730 25.07 -24.93 -3.30
C PRO A 730 26.40 -24.32 -2.81
N PRO A 731 27.46 -24.28 -3.64
CA PRO A 731 28.81 -23.99 -3.16
C PRO A 731 29.08 -22.51 -2.88
N ASP A 732 28.35 -21.58 -3.53
CA ASP A 732 28.63 -20.14 -3.50
C ASP A 732 27.33 -19.30 -3.53
N PRO A 733 26.42 -19.42 -2.53
CA PRO A 733 25.15 -18.68 -2.52
C PRO A 733 25.37 -17.17 -2.55
N GLN A 734 24.64 -16.47 -3.42
CA GLN A 734 24.78 -15.02 -3.60
C GLN A 734 23.60 -14.25 -3.04
N SER A 735 23.90 -13.17 -2.32
CA SER A 735 22.90 -12.21 -1.86
C SER A 735 22.26 -11.47 -3.05
N THR A 736 20.94 -11.51 -3.17
CA THR A 736 20.19 -10.94 -4.30
C THR A 736 18.74 -10.59 -3.95
N ASN A 737 18.18 -9.63 -4.67
CA ASN A 737 16.79 -9.23 -4.55
C ASN A 737 15.82 -9.90 -5.54
N GLU A 738 16.25 -10.85 -6.39
CA GLU A 738 15.33 -11.70 -7.19
C GLU A 738 14.19 -10.89 -7.87
N GLY A 739 12.91 -11.24 -7.71
CA GLY A 739 12.32 -12.42 -7.04
C GLY A 739 12.10 -12.36 -5.52
N ASN A 740 12.67 -11.38 -4.81
CA ASN A 740 12.38 -11.14 -3.38
C ASN A 740 11.02 -10.47 -3.19
N ILE A 741 10.51 -10.48 -1.96
CA ILE A 741 9.39 -9.60 -1.56
C ILE A 741 10.02 -8.30 -1.07
N LEU A 742 9.46 -7.13 -1.43
CA LEU A 742 9.96 -5.85 -0.91
C LEU A 742 9.86 -5.83 0.63
N GLY A 743 10.74 -5.07 1.28
CA GLY A 743 10.80 -5.02 2.75
C GLY A 743 11.49 -6.21 3.43
N HIS A 744 11.70 -7.34 2.73
CA HIS A 744 12.49 -8.47 3.24
C HIS A 744 13.99 -8.31 2.92
N SER A 745 14.84 -8.86 3.79
CA SER A 745 16.29 -8.97 3.53
C SER A 745 16.57 -9.65 2.19
N PRO A 746 17.63 -9.26 1.45
CA PRO A 746 18.03 -9.92 0.20
C PRO A 746 18.25 -11.43 0.42
N ARG A 747 17.75 -12.27 -0.50
CA ARG A 747 17.84 -13.74 -0.41
C ARG A 747 19.24 -14.22 -0.78
N GLU A 748 19.72 -15.34 -0.23
CA GLU A 748 21.03 -15.90 -0.57
C GLU A 748 20.88 -17.14 -1.47
N LEU A 749 20.83 -16.92 -2.79
CA LEU A 749 20.41 -17.93 -3.77
C LEU A 749 21.60 -18.70 -4.36
N GLY A 750 21.43 -20.00 -4.56
CA GLY A 750 22.50 -20.90 -5.06
C GLY A 750 22.10 -21.68 -6.32
N ILE A 751 21.07 -22.52 -6.22
CA ILE A 751 20.49 -23.26 -7.35
C ILE A 751 18.97 -23.11 -7.38
N GLY A 752 18.39 -23.18 -8.57
CA GLY A 752 16.96 -23.17 -8.83
C GLY A 752 16.48 -24.55 -9.26
N MET A 753 15.59 -25.17 -8.49
CA MET A 753 15.05 -26.51 -8.76
C MET A 753 13.65 -26.40 -9.36
N VAL A 754 13.39 -27.20 -10.39
CA VAL A 754 12.08 -27.32 -11.07
C VAL A 754 11.41 -28.63 -10.67
N GLU A 755 12.16 -29.73 -10.77
CA GLU A 755 11.69 -31.09 -10.47
C GLU A 755 12.83 -31.97 -9.93
N ILE A 756 12.53 -32.85 -8.98
CA ILE A 756 13.40 -33.96 -8.57
C ILE A 756 12.59 -35.27 -8.59
N LYS A 757 13.10 -36.29 -9.30
CA LYS A 757 12.49 -37.63 -9.36
C LYS A 757 13.49 -38.71 -8.93
N ILE A 758 13.00 -39.67 -8.13
CA ILE A 758 13.73 -40.88 -7.74
C ILE A 758 13.26 -42.02 -8.64
N VAL A 759 14.16 -42.62 -9.41
CA VAL A 759 13.87 -43.76 -10.27
C VAL A 759 14.65 -44.97 -9.75
N SER A 760 13.95 -45.94 -9.17
CA SER A 760 14.60 -47.16 -8.67
C SER A 760 15.28 -47.91 -9.82
N ARG A 761 16.58 -48.19 -9.68
CA ARG A 761 17.31 -49.09 -10.58
C ARG A 761 17.12 -50.51 -10.07
N ALA A 762 15.93 -51.06 -10.32
CA ALA A 762 15.68 -52.47 -10.08
C ALA A 762 16.56 -53.32 -11.02
N GLY A 763 17.26 -54.31 -10.45
CA GLY A 763 17.88 -55.40 -11.20
C GLY A 763 16.87 -56.50 -11.51
#